data_AF-A0A956K0W8-F1
#
_entry.id   AF-A0A956K0W8-F1
#
_cell.length_a   1.000
_cell.length_b   1.000
_cell.length_c   1.000
_cell.angle_alpha   90.00
_cell.angle_beta   90.00
_cell.angle_gamma   90.00
#
_symmetry.space_group_name_H-M   'P 1'
#
loop_
_entity.id
_entity.type
_entity.pdbx_description
1 polymer ?
#
loop_
_entity_poly.entity_id
_entity_poly.type
_entity_poly.pdbx_seq_one_letter_code
_entity_poly.pdbx_strand_id
1 'polypeptide(L)'
;MRALVLALACAAATAGCTVLTSFDQPVEQGAQCGDGVDNDGNGLMDCQEASCADACERCGDGHPDDGEQCDDGNQDDTDGCLTGCVLARCGDGHVQAGVETCDDGNGDNGDACPDGVGGTCVDAFCGDSFVELGVEECDDGNGEPGDGCEPGTCVATCGGGIAADGRAYDPSTGHCYLGFAETLDVITANDVCMELGGYLAVPDDVGEDTLIRAAAPASASLGLADGDLDGGYGFRLVTGDLPASYLNFSSGQPDEPLDALICVSYDGDLPTWQDNDCATGRPYVCELEPQPCGDLVVQPGEECDDGNAADGDGCDASCADEDECALGTDNCDLHATCFNQPWAPQQPGFTCECDSGYVGDGVTCTPSVVAFTPLPPATISGGMTDCTTAFGQAGHKLEVAPGGVLYALMLCGGGDVYVTESGDAGQSWSSPTVLASGADEATVVGVQPGRTVVAMALTTGEVAVRQTLDGGATWEPAQTVTTDVAGGSGVAAAVSGGEVLIGVTSTAGTLVVHRATAADLSSFASVDTVTSVFGKLLIDPQAPGNVWAVADTPDFQLALSTDDGASFGVAHAPTSGGQAYSDWALRGGGRIYVTGDAPEVDIIQVTTPDVATAVTGLANAAPQSRTITADGAGHAIVAQAGLSGGVDVIRLPAGASVFDVPVTVEAVGDYPSIVSLPGGGLVAVSYTVAGEIRFAIVDPATSPPAALGLIHRWSFETGFADDAYGFADGTLFNGAAIVGGRLILDGVDDYLRTSPIDATIGARTLVAWVAVDNLAQRGGGVLTLEDPTPANDIFDAIVYGEGFAGEWFVGSDFGQRSNSAPVGVAETATTPTLVMLAYAYQPDGTITTYRDGVVYKAAFAPGPMQTYGAGVADVLIGVRHDDAILSTGTPTGTDPYLAGQVEDARIYDHALSLAEIQALVSAGPNGL
;
A
#
# COMPACT_ATOMS: atom_id res chain seq x y z
N MET A 1 -10.83 24.64 -39.41
CA MET A 1 -11.71 24.00 -40.43
C MET A 1 -13.13 24.11 -39.89
N ARG A 2 -14.04 24.73 -40.66
CA ARG A 2 -15.53 24.72 -40.62
C ARG A 2 -16.23 23.95 -39.46
N ALA A 3 -17.34 24.37 -38.82
CA ALA A 3 -18.28 25.50 -38.97
C ALA A 3 -19.39 25.42 -37.88
N LEU A 4 -20.05 26.57 -37.60
CA LEU A 4 -21.47 26.80 -37.19
C LEU A 4 -21.97 26.21 -35.84
N VAL A 5 -22.31 26.91 -34.74
CA VAL A 5 -22.98 28.21 -34.43
C VAL A 5 -24.51 28.23 -34.58
N LEU A 6 -25.21 28.42 -33.45
CA LEU A 6 -26.36 29.34 -33.37
C LEU A 6 -26.51 29.96 -31.96
N ALA A 7 -25.76 31.02 -31.72
CA ALA A 7 -26.12 32.12 -30.83
C ALA A 7 -26.03 33.38 -31.70
N LEU A 8 -27.15 34.07 -31.96
CA LEU A 8 -27.17 35.45 -32.45
C LEU A 8 -28.60 36.00 -32.58
N ALA A 9 -28.81 37.17 -31.98
CA ALA A 9 -29.28 38.37 -32.69
C ALA A 9 -28.56 39.57 -32.02
N CYS A 10 -27.47 40.07 -32.60
CA CYS A 10 -27.37 41.23 -33.52
C CYS A 10 -27.79 42.57 -32.90
N ALA A 11 -27.17 43.73 -33.13
CA ALA A 11 -25.87 44.20 -33.63
C ALA A 11 -26.05 45.72 -33.91
N ALA A 12 -25.05 46.56 -33.61
CA ALA A 12 -24.64 47.80 -34.31
C ALA A 12 -24.02 48.78 -33.29
N ALA A 13 -22.69 48.89 -33.22
CA ALA A 13 -21.88 49.83 -33.99
C ALA A 13 -22.07 51.32 -33.58
N THR A 14 -21.11 51.85 -32.81
CA THR A 14 -20.19 52.94 -33.17
C THR A 14 -19.76 53.78 -31.95
N ALA A 15 -18.44 53.94 -31.83
CA ALA A 15 -17.71 55.12 -31.33
C ALA A 15 -18.03 55.71 -29.94
N GLY A 16 -17.03 55.60 -29.05
CA GLY A 16 -16.18 56.77 -28.77
C GLY A 16 -16.54 57.67 -27.59
N CYS A 17 -15.66 57.61 -26.59
CA CYS A 17 -14.95 58.76 -26.02
C CYS A 17 -15.73 59.86 -25.26
N THR A 18 -15.35 59.97 -23.98
CA THR A 18 -14.94 61.19 -23.25
C THR A 18 -15.92 62.34 -23.02
N VAL A 19 -16.07 62.63 -21.71
CA VAL A 19 -15.80 63.92 -21.01
C VAL A 19 -16.25 65.21 -21.71
N LEU A 20 -17.02 66.02 -20.97
CA LEU A 20 -16.79 67.44 -20.65
C LEU A 20 -18.13 68.02 -20.18
N THR A 21 -18.36 68.18 -18.88
CA THR A 21 -18.13 69.47 -18.18
C THR A 21 -18.20 70.70 -19.10
N SER A 22 -19.23 71.51 -18.92
CA SER A 22 -19.12 72.92 -18.45
C SER A 22 -20.10 73.90 -19.10
N PHE A 23 -20.84 74.54 -18.20
CA PHE A 23 -21.09 75.98 -18.06
C PHE A 23 -21.85 76.81 -19.14
N ASP A 24 -22.84 77.49 -18.55
CA ASP A 24 -23.36 78.85 -18.77
C ASP A 24 -24.62 79.09 -19.63
N GLN A 25 -25.61 79.63 -18.92
CA GLN A 25 -26.94 80.19 -19.23
C GLN A 25 -26.92 81.23 -20.40
N PRO A 26 -28.04 81.67 -21.04
CA PRO A 26 -29.38 81.93 -20.46
C PRO A 26 -30.68 81.78 -21.33
N VAL A 27 -31.81 81.65 -20.62
CA VAL A 27 -33.19 82.22 -20.77
C VAL A 27 -34.15 81.81 -21.93
N GLU A 28 -35.21 81.10 -21.49
CA GLU A 28 -36.65 81.06 -21.86
C GLU A 28 -37.19 80.68 -23.26
N GLN A 29 -37.83 79.49 -23.33
CA GLN A 29 -39.20 79.29 -23.85
C GLN A 29 -39.74 77.86 -23.57
N GLY A 30 -40.83 77.73 -22.79
CA GLY A 30 -41.81 76.63 -22.90
C GLY A 30 -41.96 75.68 -21.70
N ALA A 31 -42.88 76.00 -20.79
CA ALA A 31 -43.22 75.28 -19.55
C ALA A 31 -43.50 73.77 -19.70
N GLN A 32 -42.91 72.96 -18.81
CA GLN A 32 -43.30 71.57 -18.56
C GLN A 32 -44.07 71.54 -17.24
N CYS A 33 -45.41 71.48 -17.27
CA CYS A 33 -46.19 71.31 -16.04
C CYS A 33 -45.86 69.91 -15.44
N GLY A 34 -45.52 69.86 -14.14
CA GLY A 34 -45.55 68.62 -13.35
C GLY A 34 -44.21 68.00 -12.92
N ASP A 35 -43.08 68.68 -13.12
CA ASP A 35 -41.77 68.17 -12.66
C ASP A 35 -41.37 68.60 -11.23
N GLY A 36 -42.17 69.47 -10.59
CA GLY A 36 -42.02 69.82 -9.18
C GLY A 36 -40.81 70.70 -8.85
N VAL A 37 -40.24 71.39 -9.85
CA VAL A 37 -39.15 72.37 -9.68
C VAL A 37 -39.54 73.73 -10.28
N ASP A 38 -38.95 74.82 -9.76
CA ASP A 38 -39.14 76.19 -10.27
C ASP A 38 -38.22 76.43 -11.46
N ASN A 39 -38.78 76.34 -12.67
CA ASN A 39 -38.01 76.28 -13.91
C ASN A 39 -37.82 77.65 -14.57
N ASP A 40 -38.68 78.61 -14.24
CA ASP A 40 -38.63 79.98 -14.75
C ASP A 40 -37.97 80.97 -13.76
N GLY A 41 -37.66 80.50 -12.55
CA GLY A 41 -36.89 81.21 -11.53
C GLY A 41 -37.70 82.28 -10.81
N ASN A 42 -39.03 82.19 -10.82
CA ASN A 42 -39.91 83.16 -10.18
C ASN A 42 -40.09 82.95 -8.67
N GLY A 43 -39.55 81.86 -8.13
CA GLY A 43 -39.55 81.51 -6.70
C GLY A 43 -40.73 80.66 -6.25
N LEU A 44 -41.60 80.19 -7.15
CA LEU A 44 -42.70 79.25 -6.91
C LEU A 44 -42.51 77.98 -7.75
N MET A 45 -42.93 76.82 -7.24
CA MET A 45 -42.95 75.59 -8.03
C MET A 45 -44.01 75.68 -9.13
N ASP A 46 -43.70 75.19 -10.34
CA ASP A 46 -44.57 75.29 -11.53
C ASP A 46 -46.00 74.73 -11.30
N CYS A 47 -46.19 73.79 -10.37
CA CYS A 47 -47.51 73.25 -9.99
C CYS A 47 -48.41 74.22 -9.20
N GLN A 48 -47.89 75.38 -8.78
CA GLN A 48 -48.64 76.39 -8.03
C GLN A 48 -49.05 77.59 -8.88
N GLU A 49 -48.82 77.54 -10.19
CA GLU A 49 -49.24 78.58 -11.12
C GLU A 49 -50.66 78.34 -11.67
N ALA A 50 -51.48 79.39 -11.71
CA ALA A 50 -52.87 79.33 -12.19
C ALA A 50 -53.03 78.92 -13.66
N SER A 51 -51.93 78.83 -14.42
CA SER A 51 -51.87 78.42 -15.83
C SER A 51 -51.87 76.89 -16.04
N CYS A 52 -51.64 76.06 -15.00
CA CYS A 52 -51.61 74.58 -15.09
C CYS A 52 -52.80 73.88 -14.35
N ALA A 53 -53.92 74.57 -14.09
CA ALA A 53 -54.95 74.13 -13.13
C ALA A 53 -55.79 72.87 -13.48
N ASP A 54 -55.70 72.30 -14.68
CA ASP A 54 -56.44 71.08 -15.08
C ASP A 54 -55.55 69.82 -15.19
N ALA A 55 -54.29 69.87 -14.74
CA ALA A 55 -53.30 68.79 -14.92
C ALA A 55 -52.80 68.16 -13.61
N CYS A 56 -53.58 68.22 -12.53
CA CYS A 56 -53.20 67.68 -11.21
C CYS A 56 -54.33 66.85 -10.57
N GLU A 57 -54.97 65.95 -11.32
CA GLU A 57 -55.65 64.80 -10.70
C GLU A 57 -54.57 63.93 -10.04
N ARG A 58 -54.54 63.90 -8.70
CA ARG A 58 -53.56 63.13 -7.94
C ARG A 58 -54.21 62.57 -6.68
N CYS A 59 -54.29 61.25 -6.65
CA CYS A 59 -54.60 60.50 -5.45
C CYS A 59 -53.65 60.87 -4.30
N GLY A 60 -54.23 61.09 -3.12
CA GLY A 60 -53.53 61.45 -1.90
C GLY A 60 -53.43 62.95 -1.65
N ASP A 61 -54.30 63.77 -2.21
CA ASP A 61 -54.31 65.23 -1.99
C ASP A 61 -55.33 65.70 -0.94
N GLY A 62 -56.15 64.77 -0.46
CA GLY A 62 -57.15 64.94 0.59
C GLY A 62 -58.55 65.21 0.02
N HIS A 63 -58.74 65.08 -1.29
CA HIS A 63 -60.00 65.30 -1.96
C HIS A 63 -60.37 64.16 -2.92
N PRO A 64 -61.45 63.39 -2.67
CA PRO A 64 -61.86 62.35 -3.60
C PRO A 64 -62.42 62.99 -4.89
N ASP A 65 -61.69 62.83 -6.00
CA ASP A 65 -62.08 63.35 -7.31
C ASP A 65 -63.03 62.37 -8.06
N ASP A 66 -63.61 62.85 -9.17
CA ASP A 66 -64.64 62.12 -9.93
C ASP A 66 -64.04 60.86 -10.63
N GLY A 67 -64.10 59.72 -9.94
CA GLY A 67 -63.56 58.43 -10.43
C GLY A 67 -62.78 57.64 -9.37
N GLU A 68 -62.39 58.29 -8.28
CA GLU A 68 -61.69 57.71 -7.15
C GLU A 68 -62.67 57.05 -6.15
N GLN A 69 -62.27 55.94 -5.53
CA GLN A 69 -63.09 55.26 -4.51
C GLN A 69 -62.84 55.81 -3.09
N CYS A 70 -61.65 56.38 -2.88
CA CYS A 70 -61.20 57.02 -1.65
C CYS A 70 -60.06 58.00 -1.99
N ASP A 71 -59.80 58.97 -1.11
CA ASP A 71 -58.57 59.78 -1.05
C ASP A 71 -58.43 60.22 0.41
N ASP A 72 -57.30 59.91 1.05
CA ASP A 72 -57.03 60.23 2.45
C ASP A 72 -55.89 61.22 2.66
N GLY A 73 -55.46 61.89 1.59
CA GLY A 73 -54.49 62.97 1.67
C GLY A 73 -53.04 62.53 1.86
N ASN A 74 -52.72 61.27 1.56
CA ASN A 74 -51.36 60.78 1.56
C ASN A 74 -51.11 59.73 0.44
N GLN A 75 -49.87 59.25 0.32
CA GLN A 75 -49.46 58.25 -0.69
C GLN A 75 -48.94 56.97 -0.02
N ASP A 76 -49.56 56.55 1.07
CA ASP A 76 -49.20 55.38 1.85
C ASP A 76 -50.17 54.23 1.51
N ASP A 77 -49.68 53.23 0.77
CA ASP A 77 -50.49 52.06 0.42
C ASP A 77 -50.81 51.16 1.63
N THR A 78 -50.33 51.48 2.84
CA THR A 78 -50.54 50.67 4.05
C THR A 78 -51.74 51.11 4.89
N ASP A 79 -52.51 52.10 4.46
CA ASP A 79 -53.71 52.53 5.16
C ASP A 79 -54.99 52.21 4.36
N GLY A 80 -56.09 52.89 4.69
CA GLY A 80 -57.40 52.55 4.12
C GLY A 80 -57.56 52.93 2.65
N CYS A 81 -56.63 53.68 2.05
CA CYS A 81 -56.70 54.10 0.66
C CYS A 81 -55.37 53.96 -0.06
N LEU A 82 -55.33 53.08 -1.06
CA LEU A 82 -54.13 52.93 -1.88
C LEU A 82 -53.86 54.20 -2.69
N THR A 83 -52.60 54.42 -3.06
CA THR A 83 -52.10 55.48 -3.95
C THR A 83 -52.75 55.48 -5.35
N GLY A 84 -53.44 54.40 -5.72
CA GLY A 84 -54.29 54.30 -6.91
C GLY A 84 -55.74 54.77 -6.70
N CYS A 85 -56.07 55.29 -5.52
CA CYS A 85 -57.38 55.78 -5.09
C CYS A 85 -58.48 54.71 -5.15
N VAL A 86 -58.10 53.52 -4.67
CA VAL A 86 -58.97 52.36 -4.45
C VAL A 86 -58.88 52.00 -2.98
N LEU A 87 -60.02 51.63 -2.38
CA LEU A 87 -60.05 51.17 -0.99
C LEU A 87 -59.19 49.91 -0.84
N ALA A 88 -58.25 49.92 0.10
CA ALA A 88 -57.39 48.79 0.40
C ALA A 88 -58.20 47.58 0.92
N ARG A 89 -57.82 46.37 0.52
CA ARG A 89 -58.45 45.09 0.88
C ARG A 89 -57.42 43.95 0.84
N CYS A 90 -57.47 43.08 1.85
CA CYS A 90 -56.90 41.73 1.83
C CYS A 90 -56.97 41.05 0.45
N GLY A 91 -55.80 40.69 -0.08
CA GLY A 91 -55.52 40.12 -1.39
C GLY A 91 -55.28 41.14 -2.51
N ASP A 92 -55.03 42.41 -2.20
CA ASP A 92 -54.77 43.46 -3.20
C ASP A 92 -53.27 43.77 -3.41
N GLY A 93 -52.41 43.04 -2.70
CA GLY A 93 -50.95 43.12 -2.77
C GLY A 93 -50.34 44.15 -1.82
N HIS A 94 -51.12 44.76 -0.93
CA HIS A 94 -50.65 45.77 0.01
C HIS A 94 -51.15 45.52 1.44
N VAL A 95 -50.21 45.34 2.37
CA VAL A 95 -50.52 45.11 3.79
C VAL A 95 -51.05 46.37 4.46
N GLN A 96 -52.31 46.36 4.89
CA GLN A 96 -52.90 47.40 5.72
C GLN A 96 -52.41 47.34 7.17
N ALA A 97 -51.60 48.32 7.54
CA ALA A 97 -50.94 48.42 8.83
C ALA A 97 -51.95 48.39 9.99
N GLY A 98 -51.92 47.28 10.75
CA GLY A 98 -52.76 47.08 11.93
C GLY A 98 -54.16 46.55 11.65
N VAL A 99 -54.48 46.22 10.39
CA VAL A 99 -55.70 45.51 9.99
C VAL A 99 -55.36 44.07 9.59
N GLU A 100 -54.32 43.90 8.78
CA GLU A 100 -53.79 42.60 8.34
C GLU A 100 -52.28 42.50 8.63
N THR A 101 -51.76 41.27 8.71
CA THR A 101 -50.32 41.04 8.97
C THR A 101 -49.55 40.69 7.71
N CYS A 102 -50.24 40.14 6.70
CA CYS A 102 -49.69 39.81 5.40
C CYS A 102 -50.74 40.06 4.30
N ASP A 103 -50.26 40.27 3.07
CA ASP A 103 -51.04 40.37 1.83
C ASP A 103 -50.00 40.29 0.70
N ASP A 104 -49.96 39.18 -0.02
CA ASP A 104 -48.96 38.93 -1.05
C ASP A 104 -49.52 39.13 -2.47
N GLY A 105 -50.82 39.41 -2.56
CA GLY A 105 -51.57 39.79 -3.73
C GLY A 105 -51.81 38.65 -4.71
N ASN A 106 -51.55 37.40 -4.30
CA ASN A 106 -51.65 36.24 -5.19
C ASN A 106 -53.05 35.58 -5.16
N GLY A 107 -53.82 35.79 -4.09
CA GLY A 107 -55.18 35.31 -3.92
C GLY A 107 -55.31 33.81 -3.60
N ASP A 108 -54.22 33.19 -3.16
CA ASP A 108 -54.13 31.80 -2.71
C ASP A 108 -54.29 31.75 -1.18
N ASN A 109 -54.92 30.69 -0.70
CA ASN A 109 -55.06 30.46 0.74
C ASN A 109 -54.12 29.35 1.25
N GLY A 110 -53.42 28.64 0.36
CA GLY A 110 -52.58 27.48 0.70
C GLY A 110 -51.09 27.80 0.77
N ASP A 111 -50.72 29.02 1.15
CA ASP A 111 -49.35 29.46 1.31
C ASP A 111 -49.18 30.34 2.56
N ALA A 112 -47.97 30.88 2.72
CA ALA A 112 -47.54 31.71 3.85
C ALA A 112 -48.49 32.87 4.18
N CYS A 113 -49.32 33.32 3.23
CA CYS A 113 -50.29 34.38 3.46
C CYS A 113 -51.66 34.06 2.84
N PRO A 114 -52.62 33.58 3.64
CA PRO A 114 -53.97 33.31 3.15
C PRO A 114 -54.76 34.58 2.84
N ASP A 115 -54.58 35.12 1.63
CA ASP A 115 -55.14 36.39 1.15
C ASP A 115 -56.20 36.25 0.05
N GLY A 116 -56.52 35.01 -0.33
CA GLY A 116 -57.59 34.66 -1.25
C GLY A 116 -59.01 34.88 -0.73
N VAL A 117 -60.00 34.51 -1.55
CA VAL A 117 -61.42 34.73 -1.21
C VAL A 117 -61.82 33.87 0.00
N GLY A 118 -61.98 34.52 1.15
CA GLY A 118 -62.29 33.86 2.42
C GLY A 118 -61.06 33.57 3.29
N GLY A 119 -59.87 33.97 2.84
CA GLY A 119 -58.65 34.05 3.65
C GLY A 119 -58.76 35.10 4.75
N THR A 120 -57.79 35.09 5.67
CA THR A 120 -57.81 35.93 6.86
C THR A 120 -56.83 37.11 6.80
N CYS A 121 -55.90 37.12 5.83
CA CYS A 121 -54.75 38.04 5.76
C CYS A 121 -54.00 38.17 7.09
N VAL A 122 -53.90 37.03 7.78
CA VAL A 122 -52.99 36.81 8.89
C VAL A 122 -52.03 35.73 8.43
N ASP A 123 -50.75 35.82 8.81
CA ASP A 123 -49.72 34.82 8.50
C ASP A 123 -50.28 33.43 8.88
N ALA A 124 -50.22 32.45 7.96
CA ALA A 124 -50.89 31.18 8.19
C ALA A 124 -50.28 30.39 9.35
N PHE A 125 -51.13 29.60 10.00
CA PHE A 125 -50.75 28.82 11.17
C PHE A 125 -51.63 27.57 11.30
N CYS A 126 -51.04 26.51 11.86
CA CYS A 126 -51.75 25.29 12.24
C CYS A 126 -53.09 25.53 12.95
N GLY A 127 -54.17 25.06 12.35
CA GLY A 127 -55.54 25.14 12.84
C GLY A 127 -56.35 26.30 12.29
N ASP A 128 -55.86 27.01 11.27
CA ASP A 128 -56.57 28.12 10.63
C ASP A 128 -57.50 27.68 9.48
N SER A 129 -57.59 26.37 9.27
CA SER A 129 -58.40 25.68 8.25
C SER A 129 -57.84 25.72 6.84
N PHE A 130 -56.60 26.17 6.65
CA PHE A 130 -55.89 26.12 5.38
C PHE A 130 -54.60 25.29 5.54
N VAL A 131 -54.16 24.64 4.46
CA VAL A 131 -52.92 23.83 4.48
C VAL A 131 -51.91 24.50 3.55
N GLU A 132 -50.79 24.96 4.11
CA GLU A 132 -49.66 25.52 3.39
C GLU A 132 -48.83 24.44 2.67
N LEU A 133 -48.86 24.45 1.34
CA LEU A 133 -48.20 23.45 0.52
C LEU A 133 -46.66 23.53 0.64
N GLY A 134 -46.08 22.53 1.31
CA GLY A 134 -44.63 22.40 1.49
C GLY A 134 -44.07 23.10 2.73
N VAL A 135 -44.94 23.64 3.60
CA VAL A 135 -44.58 24.20 4.90
C VAL A 135 -45.25 23.40 6.03
N GLU A 136 -46.50 22.98 5.86
CA GLU A 136 -47.20 22.11 6.81
C GLU A 136 -47.84 20.88 6.13
N GLU A 137 -47.93 19.76 6.86
CA GLU A 137 -48.41 18.48 6.32
C GLU A 137 -49.92 18.26 6.56
N CYS A 138 -50.51 18.97 7.54
CA CYS A 138 -51.92 18.88 7.91
C CYS A 138 -52.44 20.18 8.55
N ASP A 139 -53.77 20.38 8.52
CA ASP A 139 -54.52 21.38 9.30
C ASP A 139 -55.94 20.81 9.54
N ASP A 140 -56.37 20.71 10.80
CA ASP A 140 -57.70 20.18 11.17
C ASP A 140 -58.70 21.27 11.62
N GLY A 141 -58.36 22.53 11.35
CA GLY A 141 -59.15 23.72 11.65
C GLY A 141 -59.24 24.05 13.14
N ASN A 142 -58.40 23.43 13.97
CA ASN A 142 -58.30 23.75 15.39
C ASN A 142 -56.88 23.49 15.95
N GLY A 143 -56.69 23.69 17.26
CA GLY A 143 -55.38 23.55 17.92
C GLY A 143 -55.40 22.59 19.10
N GLU A 144 -56.29 21.60 19.08
CA GLU A 144 -56.37 20.56 20.09
C GLU A 144 -55.35 19.44 19.76
N PRO A 145 -54.49 19.01 20.71
CA PRO A 145 -53.52 17.96 20.42
C PRO A 145 -54.16 16.58 20.18
N GLY A 146 -53.72 15.88 19.13
CA GLY A 146 -54.00 14.46 18.88
C GLY A 146 -55.38 14.12 18.28
N ASP A 147 -56.10 15.10 17.72
CA ASP A 147 -57.37 14.87 17.01
C ASP A 147 -57.27 14.94 15.47
N GLY A 148 -56.11 15.32 14.93
CA GLY A 148 -55.82 15.25 13.50
C GLY A 148 -54.44 15.75 13.13
N CYS A 149 -54.04 16.88 13.69
CA CYS A 149 -52.77 17.54 13.44
C CYS A 149 -52.14 18.03 14.76
N GLU A 150 -50.82 17.90 14.94
CA GLU A 150 -50.19 18.33 16.19
C GLU A 150 -50.06 19.87 16.24
N PRO A 151 -50.60 20.54 17.27
CA PRO A 151 -50.61 22.00 17.35
C PRO A 151 -49.19 22.59 17.40
N GLY A 152 -48.84 23.36 16.36
CA GLY A 152 -47.59 24.11 16.28
C GLY A 152 -46.42 23.40 15.62
N THR A 153 -46.50 22.08 15.36
CA THR A 153 -45.54 21.38 14.49
C THR A 153 -46.16 20.98 13.15
N CYS A 154 -47.48 20.91 13.05
CA CYS A 154 -48.25 20.60 11.85
C CYS A 154 -47.82 19.31 11.15
N VAL A 155 -47.45 18.33 11.98
CA VAL A 155 -47.13 16.96 11.58
C VAL A 155 -48.27 16.06 12.06
N ALA A 156 -48.73 15.16 11.19
CA ALA A 156 -49.89 14.32 11.49
C ALA A 156 -49.51 13.20 12.49
N THR A 157 -50.08 13.21 13.70
CA THR A 157 -49.67 12.34 14.82
C THR A 157 -50.11 10.87 14.75
N CYS A 158 -50.75 10.46 13.65
CA CYS A 158 -50.83 9.09 13.13
C CYS A 158 -51.40 9.17 11.72
N GLY A 159 -50.92 10.11 10.90
CA GLY A 159 -51.56 10.40 9.62
C GLY A 159 -53.09 10.46 9.70
N GLY A 160 -53.70 11.30 10.55
CA GLY A 160 -55.15 11.57 10.54
C GLY A 160 -56.08 10.45 11.06
N GLY A 161 -56.84 10.76 12.11
CA GLY A 161 -57.92 9.92 12.63
C GLY A 161 -59.07 9.69 11.63
N ILE A 162 -60.04 8.85 12.03
CA ILE A 162 -61.12 8.28 11.20
C ILE A 162 -61.72 9.29 10.20
N ALA A 163 -61.15 9.34 9.01
CA ALA A 163 -61.70 10.00 7.84
C ALA A 163 -61.97 8.94 6.76
N ALA A 164 -62.61 9.35 5.67
CA ALA A 164 -63.23 8.46 4.69
C ALA A 164 -62.24 7.65 3.81
N ASP A 165 -61.00 7.45 4.26
CA ASP A 165 -59.82 7.00 3.53
C ASP A 165 -59.05 5.81 4.14
N GLY A 166 -59.46 5.27 5.31
CA GLY A 166 -59.03 3.93 5.75
C GLY A 166 -57.83 3.84 6.71
N ARG A 167 -57.82 4.64 7.79
CA ARG A 167 -56.76 4.64 8.83
C ARG A 167 -57.34 4.34 10.22
N ALA A 168 -56.61 3.62 11.07
CA ALA A 168 -56.99 3.34 12.45
C ALA A 168 -55.78 3.35 13.39
N TYR A 169 -55.91 3.97 14.56
CA TYR A 169 -54.88 3.98 15.60
C TYR A 169 -55.36 3.20 16.83
N ASP A 170 -54.51 2.34 17.38
CA ASP A 170 -54.76 1.68 18.66
C ASP A 170 -54.05 2.44 19.81
N PRO A 171 -54.79 3.20 20.65
CA PRO A 171 -54.19 3.95 21.75
C PRO A 171 -53.71 3.07 22.91
N SER A 172 -54.00 1.76 22.90
CA SER A 172 -53.60 0.83 23.95
C SER A 172 -52.25 0.16 23.67
N THR A 173 -51.88 -0.01 22.40
CA THR A 173 -50.62 -0.61 21.96
C THR A 173 -49.67 0.40 21.31
N GLY A 174 -50.19 1.51 20.79
CA GLY A 174 -49.41 2.54 20.12
C GLY A 174 -49.20 2.28 18.62
N HIS A 175 -49.80 1.23 18.06
CA HIS A 175 -49.70 0.87 16.65
C HIS A 175 -50.64 1.70 15.76
N CYS A 176 -50.17 1.96 14.53
CA CYS A 176 -50.93 2.68 13.50
C CYS A 176 -51.22 1.75 12.31
N TYR A 177 -52.48 1.67 11.89
CA TYR A 177 -52.95 0.82 10.78
C TYR A 177 -53.40 1.65 9.59
N LEU A 178 -52.86 1.33 8.41
CA LEU A 178 -53.13 2.01 7.13
C LEU A 178 -53.68 1.03 6.10
N GLY A 179 -54.93 1.22 5.69
CA GLY A 179 -55.62 0.38 4.71
C GLY A 179 -55.46 0.87 3.27
N PHE A 180 -55.10 -0.04 2.37
CA PHE A 180 -54.94 0.20 0.95
C PHE A 180 -56.02 -0.52 0.15
N ALA A 181 -56.75 0.22 -0.67
CA ALA A 181 -57.81 -0.33 -1.53
C ALA A 181 -57.29 -0.96 -2.83
N GLU A 182 -56.02 -0.74 -3.17
CA GLU A 182 -55.38 -1.38 -4.32
C GLU A 182 -55.12 -2.86 -4.04
N THR A 183 -55.12 -3.68 -5.09
CA THR A 183 -55.02 -5.12 -4.96
C THR A 183 -53.62 -5.60 -5.33
N LEU A 184 -52.86 -6.07 -4.34
CA LEU A 184 -51.52 -6.64 -4.51
C LEU A 184 -51.49 -8.07 -3.97
N ASP A 185 -50.59 -8.89 -4.50
CA ASP A 185 -50.28 -10.17 -3.86
C ASP A 185 -49.63 -9.91 -2.49
N VAL A 186 -49.72 -10.90 -1.59
CA VAL A 186 -49.35 -10.71 -0.17
C VAL A 186 -47.87 -10.34 0.00
N ILE A 187 -46.98 -10.82 -0.87
CA ILE A 187 -45.54 -10.52 -0.76
C ILE A 187 -45.29 -9.08 -1.19
N THR A 188 -45.80 -8.69 -2.36
CA THR A 188 -45.65 -7.32 -2.85
C THR A 188 -46.32 -6.30 -1.91
N ALA A 189 -47.47 -6.65 -1.32
CA ALA A 189 -48.12 -5.81 -0.31
C ALA A 189 -47.25 -5.61 0.94
N ASN A 190 -46.55 -6.64 1.40
CA ASN A 190 -45.64 -6.54 2.53
C ASN A 190 -44.43 -5.65 2.21
N ASP A 191 -43.86 -5.76 1.01
CA ASP A 191 -42.76 -4.89 0.58
C ASP A 191 -43.16 -3.41 0.62
N VAL A 192 -44.38 -3.09 0.17
CA VAL A 192 -44.92 -1.73 0.26
C VAL A 192 -45.08 -1.27 1.71
N CYS A 193 -45.53 -2.14 2.62
CA CYS A 193 -45.61 -1.80 4.04
C CYS A 193 -44.22 -1.56 4.66
N MET A 194 -43.19 -2.31 4.26
CA MET A 194 -41.81 -2.11 4.71
C MET A 194 -41.21 -0.79 4.21
N GLU A 195 -41.50 -0.39 2.97
CA GLU A 195 -41.10 0.93 2.46
C GLU A 195 -41.73 2.09 3.26
N LEU A 196 -42.84 1.85 3.94
CA LEU A 196 -43.53 2.82 4.79
C LEU A 196 -43.09 2.76 6.27
N GLY A 197 -42.09 1.93 6.61
CA GLY A 197 -41.61 1.78 7.97
C GLY A 197 -42.45 0.85 8.85
N GLY A 198 -43.08 -0.17 8.25
CA GLY A 198 -43.91 -1.14 8.96
C GLY A 198 -44.03 -2.51 8.26
N TYR A 199 -45.10 -3.25 8.50
CA TYR A 199 -45.34 -4.59 7.93
C TYR A 199 -46.84 -4.83 7.67
N LEU A 200 -47.21 -5.93 7.00
CA LEU A 200 -48.63 -6.31 6.88
C LEU A 200 -49.22 -6.61 8.26
N ALA A 201 -50.35 -5.96 8.58
CA ALA A 201 -50.97 -6.05 9.90
C ALA A 201 -51.34 -7.48 10.28
N VAL A 202 -51.07 -7.84 11.55
CA VAL A 202 -51.41 -9.14 12.12
C VAL A 202 -52.19 -8.97 13.41
N PRO A 203 -53.48 -9.35 13.45
CA PRO A 203 -54.27 -9.14 14.66
C PRO A 203 -53.82 -10.03 15.83
N ASP A 204 -53.45 -9.44 16.96
CA ASP A 204 -53.09 -10.14 18.21
C ASP A 204 -54.27 -10.34 19.16
N ASP A 205 -55.32 -9.53 19.04
CA ASP A 205 -56.56 -9.73 19.78
C ASP A 205 -57.84 -9.31 19.02
N VAL A 206 -58.99 -9.48 19.69
CA VAL A 206 -60.30 -9.16 19.10
C VAL A 206 -60.52 -7.65 18.89
N GLY A 207 -59.90 -6.81 19.71
CA GLY A 207 -59.93 -5.35 19.58
C GLY A 207 -59.14 -4.90 18.36
N GLU A 208 -57.93 -5.42 18.22
CA GLU A 208 -57.04 -5.13 17.09
C GLU A 208 -57.59 -5.65 15.76
N ASP A 209 -58.12 -6.89 15.72
CA ASP A 209 -58.82 -7.46 14.56
C ASP A 209 -60.03 -6.61 14.14
N THR A 210 -60.65 -5.91 15.10
CA THR A 210 -61.73 -4.96 14.82
C THR A 210 -61.21 -3.64 14.26
N LEU A 211 -60.06 -3.16 14.72
CA LEU A 211 -59.42 -1.94 14.23
C LEU A 211 -58.86 -2.12 12.81
N ILE A 212 -58.16 -3.22 12.54
CA ILE A 212 -57.62 -3.57 11.21
C ILE A 212 -58.75 -3.63 10.17
N ARG A 213 -59.89 -4.23 10.51
CA ARG A 213 -61.08 -4.26 9.64
C ARG A 213 -61.76 -2.90 9.47
N ALA A 214 -61.60 -2.00 10.42
CA ALA A 214 -62.12 -0.63 10.29
C ALA A 214 -61.22 0.22 9.39
N ALA A 215 -59.91 -0.09 9.32
CA ALA A 215 -58.94 0.58 8.45
C ALA A 215 -59.07 0.17 6.97
N ALA A 216 -59.44 -1.07 6.65
CA ALA A 216 -59.55 -1.54 5.27
C ALA A 216 -61.00 -1.69 4.75
N PRO A 217 -61.21 -1.78 3.41
CA PRO A 217 -62.50 -2.14 2.82
C PRO A 217 -62.93 -3.56 3.23
N ALA A 218 -64.15 -3.98 2.85
CA ALA A 218 -64.79 -5.23 3.26
C ALA A 218 -64.02 -6.54 2.96
N SER A 219 -62.79 -6.50 2.44
CA SER A 219 -61.91 -7.67 2.34
C SER A 219 -60.45 -7.21 2.29
N ALA A 220 -59.56 -7.82 3.07
CA ALA A 220 -58.13 -7.57 2.98
C ALA A 220 -57.30 -8.80 3.34
N SER A 221 -56.06 -8.83 2.82
CA SER A 221 -55.02 -9.77 3.24
C SER A 221 -54.44 -9.36 4.59
N LEU A 222 -54.15 -10.36 5.42
CA LEU A 222 -53.44 -10.21 6.70
C LEU A 222 -52.00 -10.72 6.56
N GLY A 223 -51.09 -10.27 7.42
CA GLY A 223 -49.68 -10.71 7.46
C GLY A 223 -49.46 -12.14 7.94
N LEU A 224 -50.43 -13.04 7.71
CA LEU A 224 -50.42 -14.43 8.14
C LEU A 224 -50.40 -15.36 6.93
N ALA A 225 -49.37 -16.19 6.84
CA ALA A 225 -49.26 -17.25 5.85
C ALA A 225 -48.97 -18.60 6.52
N ASP A 226 -49.39 -19.70 5.89
CA ASP A 226 -49.00 -21.04 6.31
C ASP A 226 -47.49 -21.21 6.17
N GLY A 227 -46.86 -21.62 7.26
CA GLY A 227 -45.44 -21.82 7.35
C GLY A 227 -45.08 -23.12 8.06
N ASP A 228 -45.40 -24.29 7.51
CA ASP A 228 -44.46 -25.42 7.64
C ASP A 228 -44.61 -26.63 6.69
N LEU A 229 -43.44 -27.16 6.30
CA LEU A 229 -43.18 -28.31 5.42
C LEU A 229 -43.54 -29.69 6.00
N ASP A 230 -44.30 -29.80 7.11
CA ASP A 230 -44.49 -31.09 7.81
C ASP A 230 -45.90 -31.31 8.42
N GLY A 231 -46.96 -30.80 7.77
CA GLY A 231 -48.31 -31.38 7.88
C GLY A 231 -49.13 -31.05 9.14
N GLY A 232 -49.01 -29.84 9.68
CA GLY A 232 -49.94 -29.27 10.68
C GLY A 232 -50.08 -27.77 10.52
N TYR A 233 -51.30 -27.23 10.66
CA TYR A 233 -51.61 -25.81 10.46
C TYR A 233 -50.86 -24.92 11.47
N GLY A 234 -49.91 -24.11 11.00
CA GLY A 234 -49.20 -23.09 11.77
C GLY A 234 -49.03 -21.81 10.96
N PHE A 235 -49.64 -20.71 11.41
CA PHE A 235 -49.56 -19.41 10.74
C PHE A 235 -48.38 -18.60 11.31
N ARG A 236 -47.49 -18.10 10.45
CA ARG A 236 -46.35 -17.25 10.83
C ARG A 236 -46.53 -15.83 10.27
N LEU A 237 -45.98 -14.83 10.97
CA LEU A 237 -45.72 -13.50 10.43
C LEU A 237 -44.84 -13.61 9.16
N VAL A 238 -45.10 -12.78 8.15
CA VAL A 238 -44.23 -12.68 6.95
C VAL A 238 -42.78 -12.26 7.34
N THR A 239 -42.59 -11.62 8.49
CA THR A 239 -41.30 -11.16 9.04
C THR A 239 -40.60 -12.14 10.00
N GLY A 240 -41.30 -13.17 10.48
CA GLY A 240 -40.66 -14.32 11.10
C GLY A 240 -40.71 -14.46 12.63
N ASP A 241 -41.32 -13.55 13.39
CA ASP A 241 -41.39 -13.67 14.85
C ASP A 241 -42.73 -14.18 15.37
N LEU A 242 -42.69 -15.31 16.10
CA LEU A 242 -43.75 -15.96 16.89
C LEU A 242 -45.09 -16.35 16.16
N PRO A 243 -45.78 -17.41 16.61
CA PRO A 243 -47.07 -17.79 16.04
C PRO A 243 -48.19 -16.84 16.52
N ALA A 244 -49.09 -16.46 15.61
CA ALA A 244 -50.24 -15.62 15.92
C ALA A 244 -51.05 -16.22 17.09
N SER A 245 -51.25 -15.43 18.15
CA SER A 245 -51.89 -15.91 19.38
C SER A 245 -53.43 -15.90 19.28
N TYR A 246 -53.96 -15.11 18.35
CA TYR A 246 -55.38 -14.96 18.03
C TYR A 246 -55.69 -15.57 16.67
N LEU A 247 -56.77 -16.37 16.62
CA LEU A 247 -57.25 -17.03 15.39
C LEU A 247 -58.77 -16.88 15.29
N ASN A 248 -59.26 -16.47 14.12
CA ASN A 248 -60.68 -16.16 13.93
C ASN A 248 -61.28 -16.75 12.63
N PHE A 249 -60.94 -17.99 12.28
CA PHE A 249 -61.43 -18.64 11.06
C PHE A 249 -62.95 -18.88 11.02
N SER A 250 -63.51 -18.76 9.81
CA SER A 250 -64.92 -19.04 9.54
C SER A 250 -65.25 -20.52 9.76
N SER A 251 -66.51 -20.83 10.11
CA SER A 251 -66.93 -22.22 10.33
C SER A 251 -66.75 -23.07 9.07
N GLY A 252 -65.83 -24.04 9.14
CA GLY A 252 -65.49 -24.92 8.02
C GLY A 252 -64.14 -24.61 7.39
N GLN A 253 -63.48 -23.54 7.80
CA GLN A 253 -62.15 -23.10 7.36
C GLN A 253 -61.12 -23.33 8.50
N PRO A 254 -59.82 -23.48 8.19
CA PRO A 254 -59.23 -23.54 6.86
C PRO A 254 -59.62 -24.84 6.11
N ASP A 255 -59.90 -24.76 4.81
CA ASP A 255 -60.34 -25.90 3.98
C ASP A 255 -59.56 -26.14 2.67
N GLU A 256 -58.57 -25.31 2.35
CA GLU A 256 -57.70 -25.50 1.19
C GLU A 256 -56.66 -26.62 1.46
N PRO A 257 -56.25 -27.38 0.41
CA PRO A 257 -55.33 -28.52 0.56
C PRO A 257 -53.88 -28.06 0.86
N LEU A 258 -53.22 -28.80 1.77
CA LEU A 258 -51.89 -28.56 2.38
C LEU A 258 -50.66 -28.46 1.42
N ASP A 259 -50.84 -28.41 0.10
CA ASP A 259 -49.75 -28.44 -0.90
C ASP A 259 -49.53 -27.10 -1.64
N ALA A 260 -50.21 -26.01 -1.24
CA ALA A 260 -50.05 -24.66 -1.80
C ALA A 260 -49.69 -23.62 -0.72
N LEU A 261 -49.02 -22.53 -1.09
CA LEU A 261 -48.76 -21.41 -0.17
C LEU A 261 -50.10 -20.71 0.11
N ILE A 262 -50.57 -20.81 1.35
CA ILE A 262 -51.88 -20.34 1.79
C ILE A 262 -51.70 -19.08 2.62
N CYS A 263 -52.47 -18.03 2.31
CA CYS A 263 -52.49 -16.77 3.04
C CYS A 263 -53.87 -16.51 3.66
N VAL A 264 -53.88 -15.82 4.80
CA VAL A 264 -55.12 -15.52 5.53
C VAL A 264 -55.67 -14.18 5.05
N SER A 265 -56.98 -14.15 4.82
CA SER A 265 -57.72 -12.92 4.53
C SER A 265 -59.11 -12.99 5.11
N TYR A 266 -59.79 -11.85 5.17
CA TYR A 266 -61.22 -11.77 5.44
C TYR A 266 -61.96 -11.33 4.18
N ASP A 267 -63.18 -11.82 3.99
CA ASP A 267 -64.02 -11.54 2.81
C ASP A 267 -65.43 -11.08 3.24
N GLY A 268 -65.84 -9.92 2.72
CA GLY A 268 -67.11 -9.27 3.04
C GLY A 268 -67.20 -8.71 4.47
N ASP A 269 -68.42 -8.40 4.91
CA ASP A 269 -68.69 -7.89 6.28
C ASP A 269 -68.60 -8.99 7.37
N LEU A 270 -68.05 -10.16 7.06
CA LEU A 270 -67.94 -11.25 8.03
C LEU A 270 -66.73 -11.01 8.94
N PRO A 271 -66.89 -11.10 10.27
CA PRO A 271 -65.80 -10.87 11.20
C PRO A 271 -64.91 -12.11 11.32
N THR A 272 -64.78 -12.95 10.30
CA THR A 272 -64.10 -14.25 10.37
C THR A 272 -63.22 -14.50 9.15
N TRP A 273 -62.08 -15.14 9.36
CA TRP A 273 -61.01 -15.33 8.38
C TRP A 273 -61.24 -16.55 7.48
N GLN A 274 -60.57 -16.57 6.34
CA GLN A 274 -60.56 -17.64 5.33
C GLN A 274 -59.12 -17.83 4.83
N ASP A 275 -58.78 -19.05 4.44
CA ASP A 275 -57.55 -19.36 3.71
C ASP A 275 -57.74 -19.11 2.21
N ASN A 276 -56.80 -18.39 1.60
CA ASN A 276 -56.84 -18.02 0.19
C ASN A 276 -55.43 -18.13 -0.44
N ASP A 277 -55.38 -18.21 -1.77
CA ASP A 277 -54.12 -18.21 -2.53
C ASP A 277 -53.37 -16.87 -2.36
N CYS A 278 -52.14 -16.91 -1.84
CA CYS A 278 -51.28 -15.75 -1.62
C CYS A 278 -51.00 -14.92 -2.88
N ALA A 279 -51.06 -15.54 -4.06
CA ALA A 279 -50.85 -14.87 -5.34
C ALA A 279 -52.09 -14.09 -5.82
N THR A 280 -53.25 -14.29 -5.19
CA THR A 280 -54.46 -13.55 -5.55
C THR A 280 -54.40 -12.15 -4.97
N GLY A 281 -54.28 -11.15 -5.85
CA GLY A 281 -54.22 -9.75 -5.44
C GLY A 281 -55.45 -9.31 -4.65
N ARG A 282 -55.24 -8.69 -3.48
CA ARG A 282 -56.29 -8.24 -2.55
C ARG A 282 -55.92 -6.89 -1.93
N PRO A 283 -56.90 -6.11 -1.43
CA PRO A 283 -56.62 -4.98 -0.55
C PRO A 283 -55.80 -5.43 0.66
N TYR A 284 -55.05 -4.55 1.28
CA TYR A 284 -54.15 -4.89 2.38
C TYR A 284 -54.07 -3.78 3.43
N VAL A 285 -53.60 -4.12 4.63
CA VAL A 285 -53.43 -3.18 5.75
C VAL A 285 -51.99 -3.25 6.24
N CYS A 286 -51.32 -2.10 6.32
CA CYS A 286 -50.00 -1.99 6.93
C CYS A 286 -50.14 -1.57 8.39
N GLU A 287 -49.29 -2.13 9.25
CA GLU A 287 -49.07 -1.75 10.63
C GLU A 287 -47.71 -1.06 10.72
N LEU A 288 -47.66 0.18 11.22
CA LEU A 288 -46.44 0.99 11.32
C LEU A 288 -45.96 1.09 12.78
N GLU A 289 -44.64 1.00 13.00
CA GLU A 289 -44.00 1.21 14.30
C GLU A 289 -43.19 2.52 14.32
N PRO A 290 -43.19 3.29 15.44
CA PRO A 290 -42.37 4.50 15.56
C PRO A 290 -40.89 4.14 15.78
N GLN A 291 -40.03 4.52 14.82
CA GLN A 291 -38.63 4.10 14.69
C GLN A 291 -37.74 4.48 15.89
N PRO A 292 -37.23 3.52 16.68
CA PRO A 292 -36.16 3.75 17.63
C PRO A 292 -34.81 3.36 17.02
N CYS A 293 -33.88 4.31 17.01
CA CYS A 293 -32.46 4.02 16.82
C CYS A 293 -32.03 2.86 17.73
N GLY A 294 -31.31 1.87 17.18
CA GLY A 294 -30.80 0.72 17.91
C GLY A 294 -31.59 -0.58 17.70
N ASP A 295 -32.15 -0.80 16.52
CA ASP A 295 -32.90 -2.00 16.17
C ASP A 295 -32.11 -3.02 15.34
N LEU A 296 -30.81 -2.75 15.10
CA LEU A 296 -29.89 -3.49 14.22
C LEU A 296 -30.27 -3.41 12.73
N VAL A 297 -30.94 -2.35 12.29
CA VAL A 297 -31.26 -2.09 10.89
C VAL A 297 -31.05 -0.61 10.58
N VAL A 298 -30.04 -0.28 9.77
CA VAL A 298 -29.85 1.11 9.32
C VAL A 298 -30.98 1.52 8.38
N GLN A 299 -31.84 2.43 8.83
CA GLN A 299 -33.03 2.89 8.14
C GLN A 299 -32.77 4.16 7.30
N PRO A 300 -33.67 4.52 6.36
CA PRO A 300 -33.57 5.77 5.61
C PRO A 300 -33.63 7.00 6.53
N GLY A 301 -32.48 7.62 6.77
CA GLY A 301 -32.34 8.80 7.65
C GLY A 301 -31.34 8.62 8.79
N GLU A 302 -30.92 7.38 9.05
CA GLU A 302 -29.91 7.04 10.05
C GLU A 302 -28.51 7.02 9.41
N GLU A 303 -27.50 7.50 10.14
CA GLU A 303 -26.09 7.41 9.74
C GLU A 303 -25.47 6.08 10.19
N CYS A 304 -25.96 5.51 11.28
CA CYS A 304 -25.54 4.25 11.90
C CYS A 304 -26.71 3.60 12.67
N ASP A 305 -26.58 2.34 13.09
CA ASP A 305 -27.46 1.70 14.09
C ASP A 305 -26.70 0.57 14.80
N ASP A 306 -26.35 0.74 16.08
CA ASP A 306 -25.52 -0.21 16.83
C ASP A 306 -26.31 -1.26 17.65
N GLY A 307 -27.62 -1.34 17.46
CA GLY A 307 -28.51 -2.21 18.20
C GLY A 307 -28.89 -1.72 19.60
N ASN A 308 -28.58 -0.47 19.94
CA ASN A 308 -29.14 0.22 21.09
C ASN A 308 -29.17 1.76 20.93
N ALA A 309 -29.60 2.48 21.97
CA ALA A 309 -29.72 3.94 21.97
C ALA A 309 -28.86 4.57 23.09
N ALA A 310 -27.74 3.94 23.44
CA ALA A 310 -26.77 4.54 24.33
C ALA A 310 -25.91 5.54 23.54
N ASP A 311 -25.41 6.55 24.22
CA ASP A 311 -24.42 7.46 23.63
C ASP A 311 -23.01 6.96 24.01
N GLY A 312 -22.05 7.08 23.11
CA GLY A 312 -20.63 6.79 23.32
C GLY A 312 -20.20 5.35 23.03
N ASP A 313 -21.03 4.54 22.37
CA ASP A 313 -20.73 3.16 21.96
C ASP A 313 -20.71 2.92 20.45
N GLY A 314 -20.74 4.01 19.67
CA GLY A 314 -20.49 4.03 18.23
C GLY A 314 -21.64 4.64 17.43
N CYS A 315 -22.85 4.65 17.98
CA CYS A 315 -23.99 5.32 17.38
C CYS A 315 -24.81 6.03 18.47
N ASP A 316 -25.04 7.33 18.34
CA ASP A 316 -25.78 8.06 19.38
C ASP A 316 -27.29 7.77 19.36
N ALA A 317 -28.01 8.19 20.39
CA ALA A 317 -29.47 7.97 20.48
C ALA A 317 -30.30 8.65 19.38
N SER A 318 -29.68 9.47 18.52
CA SER A 318 -30.27 10.07 17.32
C SER A 318 -29.80 9.45 16.02
N CYS A 319 -29.10 8.31 16.08
CA CYS A 319 -28.55 7.58 14.95
C CYS A 319 -27.52 8.39 14.13
N ALA A 320 -26.75 9.22 14.82
CA ALA A 320 -25.56 9.87 14.27
C ALA A 320 -24.29 9.08 14.61
N ASP A 321 -23.39 8.96 13.62
CA ASP A 321 -22.13 8.24 13.76
C ASP A 321 -21.21 8.94 14.77
N GLU A 322 -20.70 8.18 15.74
CA GLU A 322 -19.76 8.70 16.73
C GLU A 322 -18.33 8.27 16.39
N ASP A 323 -17.58 9.16 15.73
CA ASP A 323 -16.20 8.91 15.29
C ASP A 323 -15.25 8.56 16.47
N GLU A 324 -15.04 7.26 16.71
CA GLU A 324 -14.26 6.79 17.86
C GLU A 324 -12.77 7.11 17.71
N CYS A 325 -12.29 7.21 16.46
CA CYS A 325 -10.91 7.60 16.16
C CYS A 325 -10.65 9.06 16.55
N ALA A 326 -11.60 9.97 16.29
CA ALA A 326 -11.50 11.38 16.68
C ALA A 326 -11.69 11.59 18.18
N LEU A 327 -12.54 10.76 18.80
CA LEU A 327 -12.82 10.80 20.24
C LEU A 327 -11.76 10.08 21.09
N GLY A 328 -10.92 9.25 20.47
CA GLY A 328 -9.89 8.43 21.14
C GLY A 328 -10.51 7.34 22.02
N THR A 329 -11.69 6.86 21.65
CA THR A 329 -12.42 5.79 22.34
C THR A 329 -12.23 4.43 21.65
N ASP A 330 -11.54 4.41 20.51
CA ASP A 330 -11.14 3.19 19.82
C ASP A 330 -10.24 2.30 20.69
N ASN A 331 -10.14 1.03 20.31
CA ASN A 331 -9.28 0.06 20.97
C ASN A 331 -8.10 -0.37 20.09
N CYS A 332 -7.73 0.43 19.08
CA CYS A 332 -6.62 0.11 18.22
C CYS A 332 -5.31 -0.01 19.03
N ASP A 333 -4.40 -0.87 18.55
CA ASP A 333 -3.07 -0.95 19.12
C ASP A 333 -2.36 0.40 18.97
N LEU A 334 -1.40 0.69 19.86
CA LEU A 334 -0.55 1.88 19.74
C LEU A 334 0.22 1.94 18.40
N HIS A 335 0.40 0.79 17.75
CA HIS A 335 1.04 0.65 16.42
C HIS A 335 0.02 0.30 15.34
N ALA A 336 -1.19 0.83 15.43
CA ALA A 336 -2.21 0.73 14.40
C ALA A 336 -2.80 2.11 14.11
N THR A 337 -3.14 2.31 12.85
CA THR A 337 -3.90 3.47 12.40
C THR A 337 -5.40 3.14 12.47
N CYS A 338 -6.15 4.00 13.16
CA CYS A 338 -7.61 3.92 13.25
C CYS A 338 -8.26 4.54 12.01
N PHE A 339 -9.26 3.86 11.46
CA PHE A 339 -10.09 4.33 10.35
C PHE A 339 -11.57 4.29 10.75
N ASN A 340 -12.20 5.47 10.82
CA ASN A 340 -13.61 5.61 11.15
C ASN A 340 -14.52 5.11 10.03
N GLN A 341 -15.63 4.46 10.38
CA GLN A 341 -16.68 4.08 9.43
C GLN A 341 -18.04 3.92 10.15
N PRO A 342 -19.17 4.29 9.56
CA PRO A 342 -20.44 4.20 10.28
C PRO A 342 -20.80 2.77 10.71
N TRP A 343 -21.31 2.62 11.93
CA TRP A 343 -21.73 1.32 12.46
C TRP A 343 -22.90 0.76 11.63
N ALA A 344 -22.77 -0.48 11.15
CA ALA A 344 -23.85 -1.18 10.46
C ALA A 344 -23.93 -2.64 10.91
N PRO A 345 -25.05 -3.34 10.68
CA PRO A 345 -25.18 -4.75 11.05
C PRO A 345 -24.03 -5.59 10.45
N GLN A 346 -23.20 -6.15 11.32
CA GLN A 346 -21.97 -6.90 11.01
C GLN A 346 -20.75 -6.07 10.56
N GLN A 347 -20.76 -4.74 10.75
CA GLN A 347 -19.63 -3.85 10.51
C GLN A 347 -19.39 -2.97 11.76
N PRO A 348 -18.20 -3.06 12.39
CA PRO A 348 -17.87 -2.22 13.55
C PRO A 348 -17.70 -0.75 13.14
N GLY A 349 -17.98 0.19 14.05
CA GLY A 349 -17.85 1.66 13.87
C GLY A 349 -16.43 2.17 13.52
N PHE A 350 -15.42 1.31 13.67
CA PHE A 350 -14.08 1.61 13.22
C PHE A 350 -13.33 0.35 12.82
N THR A 351 -12.26 0.54 12.06
CA THR A 351 -11.26 -0.49 11.78
C THR A 351 -9.88 -0.04 12.19
N CYS A 352 -9.06 -0.99 12.61
CA CYS A 352 -7.66 -0.76 12.94
C CYS A 352 -6.79 -1.48 11.90
N GLU A 353 -5.81 -0.79 11.34
CA GLU A 353 -4.80 -1.41 10.47
C GLU A 353 -3.43 -1.26 11.14
N CYS A 354 -2.72 -2.37 11.34
CA CYS A 354 -1.37 -2.28 11.91
C CYS A 354 -0.45 -1.45 11.02
N ASP A 355 0.34 -0.58 11.64
CA ASP A 355 1.30 0.27 10.98
C ASP A 355 2.39 -0.56 10.28
N SER A 356 3.06 0.04 9.30
CA SER A 356 4.15 -0.58 8.54
C SER A 356 5.20 -1.22 9.48
N GLY A 357 5.51 -2.50 9.25
CA GLY A 357 6.44 -3.27 10.08
C GLY A 357 5.80 -3.98 11.29
N TYR A 358 4.49 -3.87 11.46
CA TYR A 358 3.70 -4.65 12.40
C TYR A 358 2.70 -5.55 11.68
N VAL A 359 2.32 -6.66 12.32
CA VAL A 359 1.31 -7.62 11.86
C VAL A 359 0.35 -7.95 13.00
N GLY A 360 -0.93 -8.11 12.67
CA GLY A 360 -1.98 -8.27 13.66
C GLY A 360 -3.37 -8.05 13.09
N ASP A 361 -4.35 -7.97 13.98
CA ASP A 361 -5.74 -7.62 13.66
C ASP A 361 -6.04 -6.12 13.86
N GLY A 362 -4.99 -5.30 14.02
CA GLY A 362 -5.09 -3.86 14.25
C GLY A 362 -5.39 -3.48 15.71
N VAL A 363 -6.08 -4.34 16.46
CA VAL A 363 -6.31 -4.18 17.91
C VAL A 363 -5.12 -4.73 18.71
N THR A 364 -4.43 -5.73 18.17
CA THR A 364 -3.16 -6.25 18.67
C THR A 364 -2.16 -6.29 17.53
N CYS A 365 -1.14 -5.44 17.59
CA CYS A 365 -0.08 -5.37 16.58
C CYS A 365 1.24 -5.85 17.16
N THR A 366 1.87 -6.80 16.48
CA THR A 366 3.17 -7.35 16.86
C THR A 366 4.21 -7.07 15.77
N PRO A 367 5.48 -6.79 16.11
CA PRO A 367 6.49 -6.55 15.10
C PRO A 367 6.58 -7.72 14.11
N SER A 368 6.52 -7.41 12.83
CA SER A 368 6.68 -8.41 11.76
C SER A 368 8.07 -9.03 11.86
N VAL A 369 8.14 -10.35 12.08
CA VAL A 369 9.40 -11.07 12.10
C VAL A 369 9.69 -11.57 10.69
N VAL A 370 10.38 -10.73 9.91
CA VAL A 370 10.84 -11.10 8.58
C VAL A 370 11.97 -12.13 8.69
N ALA A 371 11.79 -13.27 8.04
CA ALA A 371 12.83 -14.29 7.94
C ALA A 371 13.74 -13.97 6.74
N PHE A 372 15.02 -13.77 7.01
CA PHE A 372 16.03 -13.56 5.97
C PHE A 372 16.58 -14.90 5.46
N THR A 373 16.86 -14.96 4.18
CA THR A 373 17.55 -16.08 3.52
C THR A 373 18.77 -15.55 2.76
N PRO A 374 19.78 -16.39 2.45
CA PRO A 374 20.85 -16.00 1.55
C PRO A 374 20.31 -15.52 0.20
N LEU A 375 20.87 -14.41 -0.30
CA LEU A 375 20.50 -13.79 -1.58
C LEU A 375 21.77 -13.51 -2.39
N PRO A 376 21.80 -13.88 -3.69
CA PRO A 376 22.92 -13.57 -4.56
C PRO A 376 23.02 -12.06 -4.84
N PRO A 377 24.19 -11.57 -5.29
CA PRO A 377 24.38 -10.18 -5.69
C PRO A 377 23.36 -9.64 -6.69
N ALA A 378 22.69 -8.55 -6.34
CA ALA A 378 21.75 -7.82 -7.19
C ALA A 378 22.06 -6.32 -7.21
N THR A 379 21.74 -5.64 -8.32
CA THR A 379 21.87 -4.17 -8.43
C THR A 379 20.67 -3.48 -7.80
N ILE A 380 20.91 -2.53 -6.90
CA ILE A 380 19.88 -1.80 -6.14
C ILE A 380 19.89 -0.29 -6.38
N SER A 381 20.79 0.22 -7.23
CA SER A 381 20.87 1.65 -7.57
C SER A 381 19.79 2.13 -8.55
N GLY A 382 18.78 1.31 -8.86
CA GLY A 382 17.67 1.70 -9.76
C GLY A 382 18.12 2.09 -11.18
N GLY A 383 19.24 1.52 -11.65
CA GLY A 383 19.82 1.84 -12.97
C GLY A 383 20.72 3.08 -13.01
N MET A 384 21.00 3.70 -11.86
CA MET A 384 22.01 4.75 -11.76
C MET A 384 23.41 4.15 -11.71
N THR A 385 24.31 4.68 -12.56
CA THR A 385 25.69 4.19 -12.76
C THR A 385 26.78 5.16 -12.28
N ASP A 386 26.40 6.22 -11.57
CA ASP A 386 27.34 7.17 -10.94
C ASP A 386 27.03 7.28 -9.45
N CYS A 387 26.93 6.11 -8.82
CA CYS A 387 26.62 5.91 -7.43
C CYS A 387 27.78 5.21 -6.70
N THR A 388 27.93 5.52 -5.41
CA THR A 388 28.90 4.83 -4.55
C THR A 388 28.44 4.76 -3.10
N THR A 389 28.85 3.71 -2.41
CA THR A 389 28.83 3.57 -0.95
C THR A 389 30.04 4.26 -0.29
N ALA A 390 30.94 4.90 -1.04
CA ALA A 390 32.16 5.54 -0.56
C ALA A 390 31.92 6.92 0.11
N PHE A 391 31.21 6.95 1.23
CA PHE A 391 31.19 8.14 2.09
C PHE A 391 32.55 8.32 2.78
N GLY A 392 32.96 9.58 3.00
CA GLY A 392 34.33 9.92 3.39
C GLY A 392 34.83 9.35 4.72
N GLN A 393 33.96 9.00 5.69
CA GLN A 393 34.36 8.68 7.07
C GLN A 393 33.57 7.50 7.71
N ALA A 394 33.07 6.57 6.88
CA ALA A 394 32.49 5.28 7.31
C ALA A 394 31.22 5.35 8.20
N GLY A 395 30.33 6.31 7.95
CA GLY A 395 28.94 6.25 8.43
C GLY A 395 28.25 4.90 8.19
N HIS A 396 27.20 4.61 8.97
CA HIS A 396 26.40 3.39 8.82
C HIS A 396 25.49 3.51 7.60
N LYS A 397 25.78 2.77 6.52
CA LYS A 397 25.14 2.98 5.20
C LYS A 397 24.09 1.94 4.86
N LEU A 398 24.11 0.82 5.57
CA LEU A 398 23.17 -0.27 5.42
C LEU A 398 22.60 -0.54 6.80
N GLU A 399 21.29 -0.56 6.90
CA GLU A 399 20.59 -0.76 8.18
C GLU A 399 19.43 -1.73 8.02
N VAL A 400 19.20 -2.54 9.05
CA VAL A 400 17.98 -3.34 9.19
C VAL A 400 17.17 -2.79 10.35
N ALA A 401 16.10 -2.06 10.02
CA ALA A 401 15.22 -1.48 11.02
C ALA A 401 14.44 -2.58 11.75
N PRO A 402 13.95 -2.31 12.97
CA PRO A 402 12.95 -3.17 13.60
C PRO A 402 11.79 -3.44 12.63
N GLY A 403 11.22 -4.65 12.64
CA GLY A 403 10.25 -5.09 11.62
C GLY A 403 10.89 -5.63 10.33
N GLY A 404 12.22 -5.60 10.19
CA GLY A 404 12.94 -6.30 9.13
C GLY A 404 13.09 -5.53 7.81
N VAL A 405 12.73 -4.25 7.78
CA VAL A 405 12.93 -3.39 6.59
C VAL A 405 14.41 -3.04 6.45
N LEU A 406 14.96 -3.28 5.26
CA LEU A 406 16.34 -2.92 4.92
C LEU A 406 16.39 -1.53 4.28
N TYR A 407 17.39 -0.74 4.66
CA TYR A 407 17.67 0.57 4.09
C TYR A 407 19.12 0.64 3.63
N ALA A 408 19.34 1.04 2.38
CA ALA A 408 20.68 1.25 1.83
C ALA A 408 20.84 2.71 1.39
N LEU A 409 21.87 3.36 1.92
CA LEU A 409 22.29 4.71 1.54
C LEU A 409 23.35 4.66 0.44
N MET A 410 23.26 5.60 -0.48
CA MET A 410 24.23 5.76 -1.56
C MET A 410 24.44 7.24 -1.91
N LEU A 411 25.65 7.58 -2.33
CA LEU A 411 25.97 8.88 -2.93
C LEU A 411 25.89 8.75 -4.43
N CYS A 412 25.07 9.55 -5.10
CA CYS A 412 24.97 9.54 -6.56
C CYS A 412 25.14 10.93 -7.18
N GLY A 413 25.47 10.98 -8.46
CA GLY A 413 25.36 12.20 -9.29
C GLY A 413 26.25 13.37 -8.84
N GLY A 414 27.37 13.08 -8.17
CA GLY A 414 28.33 14.09 -7.71
C GLY A 414 28.09 14.62 -6.29
N GLY A 415 27.28 13.96 -5.46
CA GLY A 415 27.20 14.21 -4.02
C GLY A 415 25.79 14.21 -3.40
N ASP A 416 24.77 13.75 -4.12
CA ASP A 416 23.41 13.63 -3.60
C ASP A 416 23.26 12.33 -2.81
N VAL A 417 22.62 12.39 -1.64
CA VAL A 417 22.33 11.22 -0.80
C VAL A 417 21.00 10.63 -1.24
N TYR A 418 21.04 9.38 -1.67
CA TYR A 418 19.85 8.58 -1.94
C TYR A 418 19.69 7.48 -0.90
N VAL A 419 18.44 7.11 -0.67
CA VAL A 419 18.04 5.92 0.08
C VAL A 419 17.19 5.03 -0.82
N THR A 420 17.36 3.73 -0.69
CA THR A 420 16.43 2.73 -1.22
C THR A 420 16.08 1.78 -0.09
N GLU A 421 14.84 1.27 -0.09
CA GLU A 421 14.35 0.37 0.93
C GLU A 421 13.85 -0.95 0.36
N SER A 422 13.91 -1.99 1.19
CA SER A 422 13.34 -3.30 0.91
C SER A 422 12.52 -3.78 2.11
N GLY A 423 11.21 -3.90 1.90
CA GLY A 423 10.27 -4.45 2.88
C GLY A 423 10.14 -5.98 2.82
N ASP A 424 10.77 -6.64 1.86
CA ASP A 424 10.63 -8.07 1.56
C ASP A 424 11.95 -8.84 1.74
N ALA A 425 12.70 -8.49 2.78
CA ALA A 425 13.96 -9.16 3.16
C ALA A 425 15.09 -9.05 2.12
N GLY A 426 15.11 -8.00 1.30
CA GLY A 426 16.14 -7.74 0.30
C GLY A 426 15.85 -8.31 -1.09
N GLN A 427 14.68 -8.91 -1.30
CA GLN A 427 14.29 -9.54 -2.57
C GLN A 427 13.98 -8.49 -3.65
N SER A 428 13.31 -7.41 -3.27
CA SER A 428 13.03 -6.28 -4.14
C SER A 428 13.29 -4.95 -3.43
N TRP A 429 13.57 -3.91 -4.22
CA TRP A 429 14.00 -2.61 -3.75
C TRP A 429 13.15 -1.51 -4.37
N SER A 430 12.80 -0.52 -3.55
CA SER A 430 12.10 0.68 -4.01
C SER A 430 12.99 1.52 -4.93
N SER A 431 12.36 2.39 -5.73
CA SER A 431 13.12 3.35 -6.54
C SER A 431 13.90 4.29 -5.61
N PRO A 432 15.20 4.53 -5.86
CA PRO A 432 16.01 5.38 -4.98
C PRO A 432 15.42 6.78 -4.81
N THR A 433 15.24 7.18 -3.56
CA THR A 433 14.68 8.47 -3.14
C THR A 433 15.81 9.39 -2.69
N VAL A 434 15.85 10.63 -3.23
CA VAL A 434 16.84 11.63 -2.83
C VAL A 434 16.48 12.29 -1.49
N LEU A 435 17.41 12.26 -0.54
CA LEU A 435 17.24 12.84 0.79
C LEU A 435 17.88 14.22 0.92
N ALA A 436 19.06 14.43 0.33
CA ALA A 436 19.72 15.73 0.33
C ALA A 436 20.71 15.84 -0.83
N SER A 437 21.04 17.07 -1.19
CA SER A 437 22.08 17.37 -2.17
C SER A 437 23.34 17.90 -1.52
N GLY A 438 24.51 17.46 -2.00
CA GLY A 438 25.81 17.96 -1.54
C GLY A 438 26.15 17.54 -0.11
N ALA A 439 26.09 16.25 0.18
CA ALA A 439 26.55 15.68 1.45
C ALA A 439 27.97 15.12 1.35
N ASP A 440 28.74 15.31 2.42
CA ASP A 440 30.06 14.69 2.60
C ASP A 440 29.93 13.30 3.27
N GLU A 441 28.93 13.13 4.12
CA GLU A 441 28.66 11.89 4.85
C GLU A 441 27.17 11.71 5.18
N ALA A 442 26.72 10.45 5.27
CA ALA A 442 25.41 10.11 5.79
C ALA A 442 25.45 8.81 6.61
N THR A 443 24.48 8.67 7.50
CA THR A 443 24.28 7.48 8.32
C THR A 443 22.79 7.21 8.52
N VAL A 444 22.41 5.93 8.53
CA VAL A 444 21.03 5.46 8.75
C VAL A 444 20.93 4.67 10.05
N VAL A 445 19.80 4.81 10.75
CA VAL A 445 19.46 4.02 11.93
C VAL A 445 17.96 3.72 11.99
N GLY A 446 17.61 2.48 12.29
CA GLY A 446 16.24 2.05 12.53
C GLY A 446 15.83 2.35 13.97
N VAL A 447 14.69 2.99 14.16
CA VAL A 447 14.21 3.41 15.49
C VAL A 447 13.21 2.39 16.03
N GLN A 448 12.20 2.09 15.22
CA GLN A 448 11.10 1.16 15.50
C GLN A 448 10.52 0.72 14.14
N PRO A 449 9.65 -0.30 14.07
CA PRO A 449 9.08 -0.71 12.80
C PRO A 449 8.37 0.45 12.11
N GLY A 450 8.57 0.57 10.80
CA GLY A 450 8.12 1.70 9.99
C GLY A 450 8.93 3.00 10.16
N ARG A 451 9.73 3.14 11.24
CA ARG A 451 10.48 4.37 11.52
C ARG A 451 11.98 4.22 11.39
N THR A 452 12.55 5.00 10.46
CA THR A 452 13.98 5.08 10.21
C THR A 452 14.42 6.53 10.12
N VAL A 453 15.62 6.82 10.63
CA VAL A 453 16.23 8.15 10.58
C VAL A 453 17.51 8.12 9.77
N VAL A 454 17.68 9.12 8.91
CA VAL A 454 18.92 9.36 8.17
C VAL A 454 19.49 10.71 8.57
N ALA A 455 20.73 10.71 9.05
CA ALA A 455 21.50 11.91 9.38
C ALA A 455 22.57 12.15 8.31
N MET A 456 22.71 13.41 7.89
CA MET A 456 23.53 13.80 6.75
C MET A 456 24.38 15.01 7.12
N ALA A 457 25.69 14.91 6.94
CA ALA A 457 26.61 16.03 7.02
C ALA A 457 26.75 16.68 5.63
N LEU A 458 26.32 17.93 5.50
CA LEU A 458 26.29 18.67 4.26
C LEU A 458 27.60 19.45 4.04
N THR A 459 27.99 19.59 2.77
CA THR A 459 29.13 20.40 2.31
C THR A 459 29.05 21.88 2.71
N THR A 460 27.85 22.34 3.10
CA THR A 460 27.59 23.68 3.65
C THR A 460 28.08 23.84 5.09
N GLY A 461 28.48 22.76 5.77
CA GLY A 461 28.86 22.76 7.19
C GLY A 461 27.69 22.56 8.15
N GLU A 462 26.58 22.00 7.66
CA GLU A 462 25.37 21.71 8.43
C GLU A 462 25.19 20.20 8.60
N VAL A 463 24.67 19.74 9.74
CA VAL A 463 24.08 18.39 9.87
C VAL A 463 22.57 18.49 9.84
N ALA A 464 21.96 17.78 8.90
CA ALA A 464 20.52 17.68 8.76
C ALA A 464 20.06 16.23 8.94
N VAL A 465 18.84 16.05 9.43
CA VAL A 465 18.22 14.73 9.61
C VAL A 465 16.89 14.67 8.88
N ARG A 466 16.53 13.47 8.40
CA ARG A 466 15.19 13.13 7.90
C ARG A 466 14.70 11.86 8.56
N GLN A 467 13.39 11.72 8.67
CA GLN A 467 12.75 10.50 9.14
C GLN A 467 11.65 10.05 8.19
N THR A 468 11.38 8.75 8.19
CA THR A 468 10.16 8.12 7.67
C THR A 468 9.38 7.52 8.84
N LEU A 469 8.06 7.48 8.71
CA LEU A 469 7.14 6.83 9.67
C LEU A 469 6.37 5.67 9.06
N ASP A 470 6.53 5.42 7.75
CA ASP A 470 5.72 4.50 6.95
C ASP A 470 6.59 3.46 6.21
N GLY A 471 7.81 3.23 6.70
CA GLY A 471 8.73 2.25 6.12
C GLY A 471 9.41 2.71 4.84
N GLY A 472 9.51 4.02 4.62
CA GLY A 472 10.21 4.65 3.49
C GLY A 472 9.31 5.16 2.38
N ALA A 473 8.00 4.93 2.44
CA ALA A 473 7.05 5.39 1.42
C ALA A 473 7.00 6.93 1.34
N THR A 474 7.10 7.61 2.48
CA THR A 474 7.28 9.06 2.57
C THR A 474 8.40 9.43 3.54
N TRP A 475 9.04 10.56 3.23
CA TRP A 475 10.13 11.13 4.03
C TRP A 475 9.78 12.55 4.43
N GLU A 476 9.88 12.81 5.74
CA GLU A 476 9.64 14.13 6.28
C GLU A 476 10.68 15.17 5.81
N PRO A 477 10.33 16.47 5.85
CA PRO A 477 11.27 17.54 5.55
C PRO A 477 12.52 17.49 6.44
N ALA A 478 13.68 17.82 5.85
CA ALA A 478 14.94 17.84 6.57
C ALA A 478 14.93 18.83 7.74
N GLN A 479 15.41 18.40 8.90
CA GLN A 479 15.56 19.21 10.11
C GLN A 479 17.04 19.45 10.41
N THR A 480 17.41 20.70 10.62
CA THR A 480 18.79 21.09 10.96
C THR A 480 19.10 20.74 12.42
N VAL A 481 20.14 19.93 12.66
CA VAL A 481 20.63 19.60 14.00
C VAL A 481 21.65 20.64 14.49
N THR A 482 22.61 21.00 13.63
CA THR A 482 23.67 21.97 13.95
C THR A 482 24.31 22.54 12.68
N THR A 483 24.91 23.72 12.79
CA THR A 483 25.58 24.44 11.70
C THR A 483 27.07 24.69 11.97
N ASP A 484 27.66 24.07 13.01
CA ASP A 484 29.08 24.23 13.39
C ASP A 484 29.85 22.91 13.22
N VAL A 485 30.10 22.55 11.96
CA VAL A 485 30.70 21.28 11.56
C VAL A 485 32.06 21.53 10.90
N ALA A 486 33.07 20.71 11.20
CA ALA A 486 34.37 20.82 10.53
C ALA A 486 34.24 20.48 9.04
N GLY A 487 35.07 21.09 8.18
CA GLY A 487 35.15 20.64 6.79
C GLY A 487 35.62 19.17 6.73
N GLY A 488 34.75 18.26 6.27
CA GLY A 488 35.00 16.82 6.15
C GLY A 488 34.58 15.95 7.35
N SER A 489 33.44 16.22 7.99
CA SER A 489 33.12 15.68 9.34
C SER A 489 32.29 14.40 9.40
N GLY A 490 32.76 13.50 10.28
CA GLY A 490 32.08 12.34 10.84
C GLY A 490 30.67 12.62 11.38
N VAL A 491 29.62 12.06 10.77
CA VAL A 491 28.26 11.96 11.36
C VAL A 491 27.97 10.52 11.78
N ALA A 492 27.47 10.36 13.01
CA ALA A 492 27.02 9.08 13.53
C ALA A 492 25.61 9.19 14.09
N ALA A 493 24.86 8.09 14.02
CA ALA A 493 23.53 8.00 14.62
C ALA A 493 23.40 6.70 15.41
N ALA A 494 22.67 6.76 16.51
CA ALA A 494 22.33 5.61 17.33
C ALA A 494 20.98 5.82 18.01
N VAL A 495 20.33 4.72 18.43
CA VAL A 495 19.05 4.75 19.12
C VAL A 495 19.19 4.15 20.51
N SER A 496 18.86 4.93 21.54
CA SER A 496 18.85 4.47 22.95
C SER A 496 17.53 4.85 23.59
N GLY A 497 16.87 3.88 24.24
CA GLY A 497 15.62 4.15 24.95
C GLY A 497 14.46 4.68 24.07
N GLY A 498 14.51 4.45 22.76
CA GLY A 498 13.53 4.98 21.80
C GLY A 498 13.82 6.40 21.30
N GLU A 499 14.91 7.01 21.75
CA GLU A 499 15.36 8.33 21.31
C GLU A 499 16.53 8.23 20.34
N VAL A 500 16.67 9.26 19.52
CA VAL A 500 17.72 9.36 18.49
C VAL A 500 18.86 10.23 18.99
N LEU A 501 20.07 9.69 18.92
CA LEU A 501 21.32 10.36 19.24
C LEU A 501 22.10 10.60 17.95
N ILE A 502 22.48 11.86 17.71
CA ILE A 502 23.29 12.26 16.55
C ILE A 502 24.64 12.76 17.05
N GLY A 503 25.71 12.04 16.71
CA GLY A 503 27.08 12.45 16.94
C GLY A 503 27.59 13.31 15.80
N VAL A 504 28.12 14.49 16.12
CA VAL A 504 28.65 15.45 15.14
C VAL A 504 30.06 15.87 15.53
N THR A 505 31.00 15.77 14.59
CA THR A 505 32.36 16.29 14.80
C THR A 505 32.40 17.80 14.51
N SER A 506 32.68 18.61 15.53
CA SER A 506 32.78 20.08 15.39
C SER A 506 34.09 20.53 14.74
N THR A 507 34.13 21.78 14.25
CA THR A 507 35.35 22.46 13.74
C THR A 507 36.52 22.44 14.73
N ALA A 508 36.24 22.35 16.02
CA ALA A 508 37.23 22.26 17.10
C ALA A 508 37.82 20.84 17.29
N GLY A 509 37.39 19.84 16.51
CA GLY A 509 37.82 18.45 16.66
C GLY A 509 37.26 17.80 17.93
N THR A 510 36.04 18.16 18.31
CA THR A 510 35.32 17.58 19.45
C THR A 510 34.01 16.96 18.94
N LEU A 511 33.74 15.71 19.31
CA LEU A 511 32.46 15.06 19.08
C LEU A 511 31.42 15.66 20.04
N VAL A 512 30.39 16.26 19.45
CA VAL A 512 29.22 16.76 20.15
C VAL A 512 28.08 15.79 19.86
N VAL A 513 27.46 15.25 20.90
CA VAL A 513 26.25 14.46 20.75
C VAL A 513 25.04 15.40 20.88
N HIS A 514 24.07 15.23 20.01
CA HIS A 514 22.78 15.89 20.05
C HIS A 514 21.71 14.82 20.28
N ARG A 515 20.86 15.03 21.28
CA ARG A 515 19.77 14.11 21.64
C ARG A 515 18.44 14.72 21.24
N ALA A 516 17.62 13.96 20.53
CA ALA A 516 16.24 14.35 20.27
C ALA A 516 15.48 14.36 21.61
N THR A 517 14.73 15.44 21.90
CA THR A 517 13.98 15.54 23.17
C THR A 517 12.64 14.79 23.14
N ALA A 518 12.24 14.32 21.96
CA ALA A 518 11.09 13.49 21.71
C ALA A 518 11.44 12.46 20.62
N ALA A 519 10.63 11.40 20.49
CA ALA A 519 10.87 10.33 19.51
C ALA A 519 10.65 10.80 18.05
N ASP A 520 9.95 11.92 17.87
CA ASP A 520 9.84 12.70 16.63
C ASP A 520 10.98 13.72 16.54
N LEU A 521 11.54 13.89 15.34
CA LEU A 521 12.69 14.79 15.10
C LEU A 521 12.32 16.28 15.12
N SER A 522 11.50 16.74 16.05
CA SER A 522 11.04 18.13 16.12
C SER A 522 11.99 19.05 16.88
N SER A 523 12.88 18.51 17.74
CA SER A 523 13.91 19.30 18.42
C SER A 523 15.08 18.49 18.97
N PHE A 524 16.30 19.01 18.78
CA PHE A 524 17.53 18.46 19.33
C PHE A 524 18.11 19.37 20.40
N ALA A 525 18.52 18.78 21.53
CA ALA A 525 19.30 19.45 22.55
C ALA A 525 20.77 18.97 22.48
N SER A 526 21.71 19.91 22.56
CA SER A 526 23.12 19.57 22.74
C SER A 526 23.33 18.96 24.13
N VAL A 527 24.03 17.82 24.18
CA VAL A 527 24.43 17.14 25.42
C VAL A 527 25.94 17.25 25.64
N ASP A 528 26.49 16.56 26.65
CA ASP A 528 27.90 16.70 27.03
C ASP A 528 28.87 16.28 25.91
N THR A 529 30.02 16.94 25.84
CA THR A 529 31.00 16.80 24.74
C THR A 529 32.16 15.92 25.13
N VAL A 530 32.58 15.02 24.23
CA VAL A 530 33.80 14.22 24.43
C VAL A 530 34.92 14.84 23.61
N THR A 531 36.07 15.17 24.24
CA THR A 531 37.28 15.61 23.53
C THR A 531 37.82 14.49 22.66
N SER A 532 37.27 14.38 21.46
CA SER A 532 37.53 13.31 20.51
C SER A 532 37.26 13.82 19.10
N VAL A 533 38.08 13.38 18.15
CA VAL A 533 37.95 13.74 16.75
C VAL A 533 37.50 12.47 16.01
N PHE A 534 36.39 12.55 15.26
CA PHE A 534 35.73 11.46 14.51
C PHE A 534 35.20 10.34 15.38
N GLY A 535 33.93 9.95 15.28
CA GLY A 535 33.48 8.81 16.09
C GLY A 535 32.11 8.23 15.83
N LYS A 536 31.97 6.92 16.10
CA LYS A 536 30.68 6.21 16.14
C LYS A 536 30.06 6.25 17.52
N LEU A 537 28.73 6.18 17.53
CA LEU A 537 27.94 5.91 18.72
C LEU A 537 27.54 4.44 18.70
N LEU A 538 27.92 3.69 19.74
CA LEU A 538 27.57 2.28 19.90
C LEU A 538 26.66 2.11 21.11
N ILE A 539 25.59 1.33 20.94
CA ILE A 539 24.64 1.02 22.01
C ILE A 539 24.95 -0.35 22.56
N ASP A 540 24.98 -0.50 23.88
CA ASP A 540 25.10 -1.82 24.51
C ASP A 540 23.71 -2.48 24.60
N PRO A 541 23.42 -3.51 23.78
CA PRO A 541 22.11 -4.16 23.82
C PRO A 541 21.87 -4.97 25.10
N GLN A 542 22.90 -5.23 25.92
CA GLN A 542 22.78 -5.92 27.20
C GLN A 542 22.67 -4.97 28.39
N ALA A 543 22.93 -3.69 28.18
CA ALA A 543 22.78 -2.64 29.18
C ALA A 543 22.09 -1.42 28.53
N PRO A 544 20.76 -1.49 28.31
CA PRO A 544 19.99 -0.36 27.79
C PRO A 544 20.27 0.90 28.63
N GLY A 545 20.60 2.01 27.97
CA GLY A 545 21.10 3.23 28.65
C GLY A 545 22.59 3.48 28.50
N ASN A 546 23.37 2.45 28.18
CA ASN A 546 24.80 2.61 27.98
C ASN A 546 25.12 2.95 26.51
N VAL A 547 25.67 4.14 26.31
CA VAL A 547 26.08 4.66 25.01
C VAL A 547 27.59 4.86 25.01
N TRP A 548 28.27 4.26 24.04
CA TRP A 548 29.70 4.43 23.85
C TRP A 548 29.96 5.42 22.72
N ALA A 549 30.68 6.49 23.01
CA ALA A 549 31.31 7.33 22.00
C ALA A 549 32.70 6.76 21.71
N VAL A 550 32.94 6.35 20.48
CA VAL A 550 34.20 5.73 20.05
C VAL A 550 34.84 6.62 19.01
N ALA A 551 36.14 6.92 19.13
CA ALA A 551 36.78 7.88 18.27
C ALA A 551 38.09 7.44 17.61
N ASP A 552 38.22 7.79 16.32
CA ASP A 552 39.40 7.57 15.48
C ASP A 552 40.41 8.72 15.66
N THR A 553 41.03 8.74 16.83
CA THR A 553 42.16 9.65 17.12
C THR A 553 43.48 8.88 17.06
N PRO A 554 44.63 9.57 16.92
CA PRO A 554 45.93 8.91 16.95
C PRO A 554 46.15 8.04 18.19
N ASP A 555 45.49 8.35 19.31
CA ASP A 555 45.57 7.61 20.58
C ASP A 555 44.30 6.79 20.89
N PHE A 556 43.40 6.60 19.91
CA PHE A 556 42.11 5.88 19.96
C PHE A 556 41.33 6.03 21.29
N GLN A 557 40.25 6.80 21.28
CA GLN A 557 39.53 7.14 22.51
C GLN A 557 38.15 6.51 22.55
N LEU A 558 37.74 6.04 23.73
CA LEU A 558 36.36 5.64 24.00
C LEU A 558 35.85 6.22 25.31
N ALA A 559 34.62 6.72 25.31
CA ALA A 559 33.95 7.22 26.49
C ALA A 559 32.58 6.55 26.64
N LEU A 560 32.26 6.12 27.85
CA LEU A 560 30.98 5.54 28.21
C LEU A 560 30.07 6.61 28.80
N SER A 561 28.85 6.69 28.30
CA SER A 561 27.69 7.28 28.97
C SER A 561 26.81 6.18 29.54
N THR A 562 26.29 6.38 30.75
CA THR A 562 25.34 5.47 31.42
C THR A 562 23.96 6.10 31.61
N ASP A 563 23.69 7.18 30.87
CA ASP A 563 22.50 8.03 30.98
C ASP A 563 21.93 8.38 29.60
N ASP A 564 21.95 7.42 28.69
CA ASP A 564 21.42 7.55 27.32
C ASP A 564 22.12 8.68 26.53
N GLY A 565 23.44 8.78 26.66
CA GLY A 565 24.26 9.77 25.96
C GLY A 565 24.20 11.18 26.55
N ALA A 566 23.50 11.42 27.67
CA ALA A 566 23.38 12.77 28.23
C ALA A 566 24.70 13.30 28.83
N SER A 567 25.49 12.44 29.46
CA SER A 567 26.84 12.76 29.94
C SER A 567 27.81 11.62 29.70
N PHE A 568 29.05 11.96 29.32
CA PHE A 568 30.10 10.98 29.06
C PHE A 568 31.14 11.01 30.18
N GLY A 569 31.57 9.81 30.58
CA GLY A 569 32.62 9.61 31.57
C GLY A 569 34.02 9.92 31.05
N VAL A 570 35.02 9.46 31.79
CA VAL A 570 36.43 9.60 31.42
C VAL A 570 36.72 8.81 30.14
N ALA A 571 37.51 9.38 29.22
CA ALA A 571 37.96 8.71 28.02
C ALA A 571 39.05 7.66 28.32
N HIS A 572 38.95 6.51 27.66
CA HIS A 572 39.85 5.37 27.74
C HIS A 572 40.64 5.20 26.44
N ALA A 573 41.88 4.70 26.54
CA ALA A 573 42.83 4.61 25.42
C ALA A 573 43.45 3.20 25.35
N PRO A 574 42.74 2.18 24.83
CA PRO A 574 43.18 0.79 24.92
C PRO A 574 44.32 0.40 23.99
N THR A 575 44.60 1.19 22.95
CA THR A 575 45.66 0.92 21.98
C THR A 575 46.77 1.96 22.11
N SER A 576 48.01 1.59 21.78
CA SER A 576 49.19 2.46 21.97
C SER A 576 49.41 3.48 20.83
N GLY A 577 48.38 3.74 20.03
CA GLY A 577 48.33 4.76 18.98
C GLY A 577 49.07 4.47 17.68
N GLY A 578 48.58 5.04 16.58
CA GLY A 578 49.24 5.08 15.25
C GLY A 578 48.59 4.35 14.08
N GLN A 579 47.36 3.84 14.21
CA GLN A 579 46.56 3.22 13.12
C GLN A 579 45.38 4.12 12.73
N ALA A 580 44.89 3.98 11.50
CA ALA A 580 43.67 4.65 11.04
C ALA A 580 42.51 3.65 11.07
N TYR A 581 41.54 3.87 11.95
CA TYR A 581 40.40 2.97 12.09
C TYR A 581 39.31 3.30 11.07
N SER A 582 38.52 2.30 10.70
CA SER A 582 37.49 2.46 9.69
C SER A 582 36.10 2.19 10.21
N ASP A 583 35.92 1.17 11.05
CA ASP A 583 34.59 0.81 11.53
C ASP A 583 34.65 0.02 12.84
N TRP A 584 33.50 0.00 13.53
CA TRP A 584 33.36 -0.53 14.88
C TRP A 584 32.00 -1.19 15.06
N ALA A 585 31.98 -2.25 15.87
CA ALA A 585 30.76 -2.95 16.20
C ALA A 585 30.71 -3.32 17.69
N LEU A 586 29.54 -3.12 18.29
CA LEU A 586 29.18 -3.64 19.60
C LEU A 586 27.86 -4.38 19.44
N ARG A 587 27.85 -5.66 19.80
CA ARG A 587 26.62 -6.43 19.93
C ARG A 587 26.81 -7.46 21.05
N GLY A 588 25.70 -8.03 21.54
CA GLY A 588 25.65 -8.87 22.75
C GLY A 588 26.89 -9.74 22.96
N GLY A 589 27.56 -9.57 24.11
CA GLY A 589 28.83 -10.25 24.41
C GLY A 589 29.85 -9.42 25.18
N GLY A 590 29.60 -8.13 25.43
CA GLY A 590 30.46 -7.26 26.24
C GLY A 590 31.81 -6.94 25.59
N ARG A 591 31.86 -6.92 24.26
CA ARG A 591 33.08 -6.63 23.48
C ARG A 591 32.80 -5.60 22.40
N ILE A 592 33.69 -4.63 22.29
CA ILE A 592 33.77 -3.71 21.17
C ILE A 592 34.81 -4.27 20.20
N TYR A 593 34.39 -4.46 18.96
CA TYR A 593 35.26 -4.89 17.86
C TYR A 593 35.60 -3.70 16.99
N VAL A 594 36.86 -3.62 16.58
CA VAL A 594 37.41 -2.48 15.86
C VAL A 594 38.25 -2.96 14.70
N THR A 595 38.12 -2.32 13.54
CA THR A 595 38.99 -2.60 12.39
C THR A 595 39.42 -1.31 11.69
N GLY A 596 40.47 -1.40 10.87
CA GLY A 596 41.11 -0.26 10.23
C GLY A 596 42.07 -0.68 9.11
N ASP A 597 43.10 0.13 8.87
CA ASP A 597 44.16 -0.15 7.90
C ASP A 597 45.03 -1.35 8.26
N ALA A 598 45.18 -1.63 9.55
CA ALA A 598 45.90 -2.81 10.03
C ALA A 598 45.17 -4.12 9.65
N PRO A 599 45.90 -5.19 9.29
CA PRO A 599 45.32 -6.50 8.91
C PRO A 599 44.83 -7.31 10.12
N GLU A 600 44.08 -6.67 11.02
CA GLU A 600 43.60 -7.24 12.29
C GLU A 600 42.21 -6.72 12.69
N VAL A 601 41.62 -7.41 13.67
CA VAL A 601 40.48 -6.90 14.45
C VAL A 601 40.94 -6.74 15.89
N ASP A 602 40.81 -5.52 16.41
CA ASP A 602 41.03 -5.21 17.81
C ASP A 602 39.77 -5.51 18.63
N ILE A 603 39.97 -6.18 19.77
CA ILE A 603 38.90 -6.61 20.66
C ILE A 603 39.10 -5.94 22.02
N ILE A 604 38.13 -5.12 22.42
CA ILE A 604 38.14 -4.39 23.70
C ILE A 604 36.99 -4.92 24.56
N GLN A 605 37.27 -5.34 25.80
CA GLN A 605 36.20 -5.74 26.71
C GLN A 605 35.57 -4.50 27.35
N VAL A 606 34.24 -4.39 27.33
CA VAL A 606 33.54 -3.24 27.94
C VAL A 606 33.80 -3.10 29.44
N THR A 607 34.10 -4.22 30.12
CA THR A 607 34.44 -4.24 31.55
C THR A 607 35.88 -3.82 31.87
N THR A 608 36.76 -3.86 30.87
CA THR A 608 38.18 -3.44 31.00
C THR A 608 38.58 -2.62 29.76
N PRO A 609 38.00 -1.41 29.61
CA PRO A 609 38.09 -0.60 28.39
C PRO A 609 39.50 -0.07 28.07
N ASP A 610 40.45 -0.19 28.99
CA ASP A 610 41.85 0.26 28.81
C ASP A 610 42.76 -0.78 28.14
N VAL A 611 42.23 -1.93 27.72
CA VAL A 611 43.03 -3.01 27.13
C VAL A 611 42.37 -3.55 25.86
N ALA A 612 43.09 -3.49 24.75
CA ALA A 612 42.74 -4.17 23.50
C ALA A 612 43.56 -5.46 23.30
N THR A 613 42.96 -6.44 22.63
CA THR A 613 43.66 -7.62 22.10
C THR A 613 43.40 -7.71 20.60
N ALA A 614 44.47 -7.80 19.81
CA ALA A 614 44.36 -7.93 18.36
C ALA A 614 44.30 -9.40 17.91
N VAL A 615 43.42 -9.69 16.95
CA VAL A 615 43.43 -10.93 16.17
C VAL A 615 43.85 -10.62 14.75
N THR A 616 45.03 -11.11 14.36
CA THR A 616 45.62 -10.87 13.04
C THR A 616 45.19 -11.93 12.03
N GLY A 617 45.20 -11.58 10.74
CA GLY A 617 44.88 -12.54 9.67
C GLY A 617 43.99 -11.99 8.55
N LEU A 618 43.60 -10.72 8.62
CA LEU A 618 42.91 -10.05 7.51
C LEU A 618 43.90 -9.67 6.39
N ALA A 619 43.37 -9.34 5.22
CA ALA A 619 44.18 -8.76 4.16
C ALA A 619 44.54 -7.31 4.50
N ASN A 620 45.52 -6.72 3.82
CA ASN A 620 45.70 -5.27 3.90
C ASN A 620 44.58 -4.61 3.06
N ALA A 621 43.89 -3.64 3.64
CA ALA A 621 42.87 -2.85 2.95
C ALA A 621 43.07 -1.37 3.29
N ALA A 622 42.65 -0.47 2.40
CA ALA A 622 42.51 0.92 2.79
C ALA A 622 41.39 1.04 3.86
N PRO A 623 41.45 2.01 4.79
CA PRO A 623 40.44 2.17 5.83
C PRO A 623 38.99 2.14 5.29
N GLN A 624 38.69 2.93 4.26
CA GLN A 624 37.35 3.03 3.67
C GLN A 624 36.88 1.75 2.94
N SER A 625 37.77 0.78 2.76
CA SER A 625 37.47 -0.49 2.10
C SER A 625 37.16 -1.59 3.10
N ARG A 626 36.93 -1.27 4.38
CA ARG A 626 36.59 -2.25 5.41
C ARG A 626 35.55 -1.74 6.40
N THR A 627 34.55 -2.57 6.66
CA THR A 627 33.45 -2.35 7.60
C THR A 627 33.31 -3.58 8.50
N ILE A 628 32.73 -3.40 9.68
CA ILE A 628 32.55 -4.48 10.65
C ILE A 628 31.18 -4.40 11.31
N THR A 629 30.56 -5.55 11.47
CA THR A 629 29.37 -5.73 12.31
C THR A 629 29.63 -6.83 13.33
N ALA A 630 28.73 -6.98 14.29
CA ALA A 630 28.74 -8.09 15.23
C ALA A 630 27.33 -8.67 15.34
N ASP A 631 27.22 -9.97 15.57
CA ASP A 631 25.94 -10.70 15.67
C ASP A 631 25.53 -11.03 17.12
N GLY A 632 24.32 -11.57 17.30
CA GLY A 632 23.75 -11.84 18.64
C GLY A 632 24.50 -12.89 19.45
N ALA A 633 25.35 -13.68 18.81
CA ALA A 633 26.21 -14.66 19.46
C ALA A 633 27.60 -14.07 19.80
N GLY A 634 27.86 -12.82 19.43
CA GLY A 634 29.11 -12.13 19.69
C GLY A 634 30.20 -12.46 18.67
N HIS A 635 29.85 -12.99 17.49
CA HIS A 635 30.78 -13.10 16.36
C HIS A 635 31.05 -11.70 15.80
N ALA A 636 32.30 -11.42 15.43
CA ALA A 636 32.63 -10.23 14.65
C ALA A 636 32.68 -10.61 13.17
N ILE A 637 32.13 -9.77 12.30
CA ILE A 637 31.98 -10.07 10.88
C ILE A 637 32.46 -8.85 10.10
N VAL A 638 33.52 -9.05 9.32
CA VAL A 638 34.18 -7.99 8.56
C VAL A 638 33.81 -8.15 7.09
N ALA A 639 33.35 -7.07 6.44
CA ALA A 639 33.36 -7.02 4.98
C ALA A 639 34.53 -6.14 4.53
N GLN A 640 35.30 -6.62 3.55
CA GLN A 640 36.44 -5.90 3.01
C GLN A 640 36.50 -5.98 1.48
N ALA A 641 37.01 -4.93 0.84
CA ALA A 641 37.44 -5.04 -0.55
C ALA A 641 38.77 -5.81 -0.59
N GLY A 642 38.80 -6.91 -1.32
CA GLY A 642 39.95 -7.81 -1.49
C GLY A 642 41.06 -7.21 -2.35
N LEU A 643 42.27 -7.81 -2.27
CA LEU A 643 43.47 -7.34 -2.98
C LEU A 643 43.36 -7.39 -4.51
N SER A 644 42.50 -8.27 -5.04
CA SER A 644 42.17 -8.39 -6.46
C SER A 644 41.00 -7.49 -6.89
N GLY A 645 40.44 -6.72 -5.96
CA GLY A 645 39.34 -5.80 -6.19
C GLY A 645 37.95 -6.38 -5.99
N GLY A 646 37.77 -7.54 -5.35
CA GLY A 646 36.45 -8.14 -5.03
C GLY A 646 35.94 -7.81 -3.62
N VAL A 647 34.78 -8.33 -3.22
CA VAL A 647 34.21 -8.12 -1.87
C VAL A 647 34.20 -9.43 -1.09
N ASP A 648 34.89 -9.46 0.05
CA ASP A 648 34.97 -10.61 0.94
C ASP A 648 34.27 -10.34 2.27
N VAL A 649 33.57 -11.34 2.80
CA VAL A 649 33.01 -11.37 4.15
C VAL A 649 33.73 -12.40 5.00
N ILE A 650 34.22 -11.98 6.16
CA ILE A 650 35.11 -12.78 7.01
C ILE A 650 34.57 -12.77 8.43
N ARG A 651 34.29 -13.97 8.95
CA ARG A 651 33.82 -14.13 10.33
C ARG A 651 34.98 -14.39 11.28
N LEU A 652 34.96 -13.75 12.43
CA LEU A 652 35.71 -14.13 13.62
C LEU A 652 34.74 -14.72 14.64
N PRO A 653 34.79 -16.04 14.89
CA PRO A 653 33.95 -16.66 15.89
C PRO A 653 34.18 -16.09 17.30
N ALA A 654 33.16 -16.16 18.17
CA ALA A 654 33.16 -15.50 19.45
C ALA A 654 34.23 -16.12 20.35
N GLY A 655 35.21 -15.33 20.76
CA GLY A 655 36.34 -15.80 21.56
C GLY A 655 37.38 -16.64 20.80
N ALA A 656 37.27 -16.75 19.47
CA ALA A 656 38.32 -17.34 18.65
C ALA A 656 39.51 -16.38 18.48
N SER A 657 40.66 -16.96 18.14
CA SER A 657 41.89 -16.22 17.83
C SER A 657 42.30 -16.36 16.35
N VAL A 658 41.40 -16.89 15.52
CA VAL A 658 41.60 -17.15 14.09
C VAL A 658 40.29 -16.88 13.38
N PHE A 659 40.37 -16.24 12.21
CA PHE A 659 39.23 -16.01 11.33
C PHE A 659 38.79 -17.30 10.63
N ASP A 660 37.49 -17.40 10.35
CA ASP A 660 36.96 -18.39 9.42
C ASP A 660 37.46 -18.08 7.99
N VAL A 661 37.29 -19.04 7.07
CA VAL A 661 37.67 -18.85 5.67
C VAL A 661 36.82 -17.72 5.07
N PRO A 662 37.41 -16.73 4.37
CA PRO A 662 36.66 -15.67 3.72
C PRO A 662 35.61 -16.19 2.73
N VAL A 663 34.45 -15.56 2.74
CA VAL A 663 33.36 -15.73 1.77
C VAL A 663 33.48 -14.63 0.73
N THR A 664 33.88 -14.95 -0.50
CA THR A 664 33.84 -13.95 -1.59
C THR A 664 32.41 -13.77 -2.07
N VAL A 665 31.87 -12.57 -1.85
CA VAL A 665 30.50 -12.19 -2.22
C VAL A 665 30.42 -11.82 -3.70
N GLU A 666 31.43 -11.10 -4.19
CA GLU A 666 31.50 -10.62 -5.58
C GLU A 666 32.98 -10.52 -5.98
N ALA A 667 33.31 -10.92 -7.21
CA ALA A 667 34.70 -10.94 -7.68
C ALA A 667 35.29 -9.53 -7.91
N VAL A 668 34.43 -8.52 -8.09
CA VAL A 668 34.81 -7.11 -8.28
C VAL A 668 33.89 -6.21 -7.45
N GLY A 669 34.42 -5.26 -6.70
CA GLY A 669 33.66 -4.28 -5.93
C GLY A 669 34.51 -3.57 -4.87
N ASP A 670 34.07 -2.37 -4.51
CA ASP A 670 34.73 -1.50 -3.55
C ASP A 670 33.76 -0.95 -2.49
N TYR A 671 34.32 -0.43 -1.39
CA TYR A 671 33.61 0.30 -0.34
C TYR A 671 32.43 -0.46 0.30
N PRO A 672 32.62 -1.70 0.80
CA PRO A 672 31.54 -2.46 1.39
C PRO A 672 30.97 -1.80 2.66
N SER A 673 29.67 -1.96 2.88
CA SER A 673 28.95 -1.72 4.13
C SER A 673 28.22 -3.00 4.54
N ILE A 674 28.18 -3.29 5.83
CA ILE A 674 27.66 -4.57 6.36
C ILE A 674 26.75 -4.32 7.57
N VAL A 675 25.69 -5.11 7.69
CA VAL A 675 24.84 -5.15 8.88
C VAL A 675 24.47 -6.59 9.25
N SER A 676 24.40 -6.89 10.55
CA SER A 676 23.96 -8.20 11.03
C SER A 676 22.43 -8.30 11.01
N LEU A 677 21.91 -9.40 10.48
CA LEU A 677 20.46 -9.58 10.34
C LEU A 677 19.83 -10.19 11.62
N PRO A 678 18.55 -9.89 11.90
CA PRO A 678 17.77 -10.57 12.92
C PRO A 678 17.76 -12.09 12.71
N GLY A 679 17.64 -12.87 13.79
CA GLY A 679 17.70 -14.33 13.76
C GLY A 679 19.11 -14.93 13.91
N GLY A 680 20.15 -14.14 13.62
CA GLY A 680 21.55 -14.52 13.80
C GLY A 680 22.07 -15.45 12.69
N GLY A 681 23.35 -15.30 12.34
CA GLY A 681 24.02 -16.14 11.34
C GLY A 681 24.03 -15.60 9.91
N LEU A 682 23.18 -14.62 9.56
CA LEU A 682 23.24 -13.95 8.26
C LEU A 682 23.70 -12.49 8.38
N VAL A 683 24.32 -11.99 7.32
CA VAL A 683 24.67 -10.58 7.16
C VAL A 683 24.22 -10.08 5.80
N ALA A 684 23.77 -8.83 5.77
CA ALA A 684 23.52 -8.11 4.53
C ALA A 684 24.73 -7.24 4.21
N VAL A 685 25.11 -7.18 2.93
CA VAL A 685 26.27 -6.43 2.45
C VAL A 685 25.87 -5.60 1.24
N SER A 686 26.26 -4.33 1.23
CA SER A 686 26.13 -3.45 0.06
C SER A 686 27.49 -2.89 -0.33
N TYR A 687 27.76 -2.75 -1.63
CA TYR A 687 29.06 -2.32 -2.15
C TYR A 687 28.93 -1.66 -3.53
N THR A 688 30.01 -1.03 -4.00
CA THR A 688 30.04 -0.33 -5.29
C THR A 688 30.71 -1.18 -6.37
N VAL A 689 30.07 -1.33 -7.54
CA VAL A 689 30.68 -1.97 -8.72
C VAL A 689 30.46 -1.08 -9.94
N ALA A 690 31.55 -0.55 -10.50
CA ALA A 690 31.52 0.29 -11.70
C ALA A 690 30.52 1.47 -11.64
N GLY A 691 30.31 2.05 -10.46
CA GLY A 691 29.37 3.15 -10.23
C GLY A 691 27.92 2.72 -9.98
N GLU A 692 27.64 1.42 -9.87
CA GLU A 692 26.36 0.90 -9.40
C GLU A 692 26.47 0.40 -7.96
N ILE A 693 25.33 0.38 -7.25
CA ILE A 693 25.25 -0.21 -5.91
C ILE A 693 24.74 -1.63 -6.02
N ARG A 694 25.49 -2.57 -5.46
CA ARG A 694 25.18 -3.99 -5.38
C ARG A 694 24.82 -4.36 -3.95
N PHE A 695 23.99 -5.38 -3.80
CA PHE A 695 23.52 -5.89 -2.52
C PHE A 695 23.48 -7.41 -2.53
N ALA A 696 23.82 -8.04 -1.41
CA ALA A 696 23.70 -9.48 -1.20
C ALA A 696 23.40 -9.80 0.28
N ILE A 697 22.83 -10.98 0.53
CA ILE A 697 22.71 -11.57 1.87
C ILE A 697 23.51 -12.86 1.90
N VAL A 698 24.45 -12.96 2.83
CA VAL A 698 25.34 -14.10 2.93
C VAL A 698 25.37 -14.67 4.35
N ASP A 699 25.54 -15.98 4.44
CA ASP A 699 25.93 -16.65 5.67
C ASP A 699 27.47 -16.68 5.72
N PRO A 700 28.11 -16.01 6.70
CA PRO A 700 29.57 -15.96 6.81
C PRO A 700 30.15 -17.14 7.59
N ALA A 701 29.31 -18.01 8.16
CA ALA A 701 29.68 -19.20 8.93
C ALA A 701 29.67 -20.46 8.06
N THR A 702 28.74 -20.51 7.11
CA THR A 702 29.01 -21.28 5.92
C THR A 702 30.15 -20.55 5.23
N SER A 703 31.26 -21.24 4.94
CA SER A 703 31.91 -20.91 3.68
C SER A 703 30.77 -20.77 2.66
N PRO A 704 30.83 -19.88 1.64
CA PRO A 704 30.05 -20.24 0.45
C PRO A 704 30.44 -21.70 0.22
N PRO A 705 29.54 -22.65 -0.09
CA PRO A 705 30.06 -23.92 -0.58
C PRO A 705 31.10 -23.48 -1.58
N ALA A 706 32.39 -23.69 -1.30
CA ALA A 706 33.44 -22.95 -1.97
C ALA A 706 33.20 -23.37 -3.39
N ALA A 707 32.55 -22.52 -4.20
CA ALA A 707 31.62 -23.05 -5.19
C ALA A 707 32.50 -23.89 -6.03
N LEU A 708 32.34 -25.23 -6.05
CA LEU A 708 33.42 -26.25 -6.13
C LEU A 708 34.45 -26.03 -7.27
N GLY A 709 35.10 -24.88 -7.33
CA GLY A 709 35.44 -24.25 -8.60
C GLY A 709 34.29 -23.84 -9.54
N LEU A 710 33.00 -23.74 -9.18
CA LEU A 710 31.91 -23.54 -10.15
C LEU A 710 32.12 -22.24 -10.93
N ILE A 711 32.12 -22.32 -12.26
CA ILE A 711 32.33 -21.18 -13.17
C ILE A 711 31.04 -20.86 -13.94
N HIS A 712 30.35 -21.89 -14.44
CA HIS A 712 29.15 -21.72 -15.26
C HIS A 712 28.10 -22.76 -14.89
N ARG A 713 26.81 -22.39 -14.91
CA ARG A 713 25.69 -23.29 -14.66
C ARG A 713 24.44 -22.92 -15.46
N TRP A 714 23.93 -23.88 -16.23
CA TRP A 714 22.64 -23.78 -16.92
C TRP A 714 21.65 -24.77 -16.30
N SER A 715 20.67 -24.25 -15.56
CA SER A 715 19.67 -25.06 -14.82
C SER A 715 18.32 -25.16 -15.52
N PHE A 716 18.01 -24.28 -16.48
CA PHE A 716 16.76 -24.25 -17.25
C PHE A 716 15.46 -24.12 -16.44
N GLU A 717 15.52 -24.07 -15.10
CA GLU A 717 14.39 -23.98 -14.18
C GLU A 717 13.56 -22.69 -14.38
N THR A 718 14.22 -21.61 -14.78
CA THR A 718 13.60 -20.30 -15.07
C THR A 718 12.78 -20.30 -16.38
N GLY A 719 12.90 -21.36 -17.18
CA GLY A 719 12.38 -21.39 -18.55
C GLY A 719 13.29 -20.68 -19.57
N PHE A 720 14.42 -20.12 -19.13
CA PHE A 720 15.42 -19.47 -19.97
C PHE A 720 16.73 -20.25 -19.97
N ALA A 721 17.57 -19.96 -20.97
CA ALA A 721 18.88 -20.56 -21.13
C ALA A 721 19.97 -19.71 -20.45
N ASP A 722 19.67 -19.12 -19.29
CA ASP A 722 20.56 -18.25 -18.54
C ASP A 722 21.70 -19.03 -17.87
N ASP A 723 22.89 -18.44 -17.88
CA ASP A 723 23.99 -18.89 -17.04
C ASP A 723 23.79 -18.32 -15.64
N ALA A 724 23.33 -19.16 -14.72
CA ALA A 724 22.98 -18.78 -13.36
C ALA A 724 24.20 -18.45 -12.47
N TYR A 725 25.42 -18.60 -12.99
CA TYR A 725 26.65 -18.37 -12.22
C TYR A 725 27.70 -17.53 -12.97
N GLY A 726 27.85 -17.71 -14.28
CA GLY A 726 28.72 -16.89 -15.13
C GLY A 726 27.94 -15.93 -16.05
N PHE A 727 28.60 -15.47 -17.12
CA PHE A 727 28.00 -14.56 -18.11
C PHE A 727 27.77 -15.22 -19.50
N ALA A 728 27.80 -16.55 -19.54
CA ALA A 728 27.73 -17.33 -20.78
C ALA A 728 26.29 -17.76 -21.12
N ASP A 729 25.39 -16.80 -21.28
CA ASP A 729 23.97 -17.07 -21.59
C ASP A 729 23.81 -17.84 -22.92
N GLY A 730 22.91 -18.82 -22.90
CA GLY A 730 22.58 -19.72 -24.00
C GLY A 730 21.57 -19.14 -24.99
N THR A 731 21.78 -19.44 -26.27
CA THR A 731 20.81 -19.22 -27.36
C THR A 731 20.37 -20.58 -27.89
N LEU A 732 19.06 -20.76 -28.07
CA LEU A 732 18.46 -21.99 -28.60
C LEU A 732 18.38 -21.96 -30.12
N PHE A 733 18.62 -23.10 -30.78
CA PHE A 733 18.64 -23.23 -32.23
C PHE A 733 17.71 -24.35 -32.73
N ASN A 734 17.22 -24.17 -33.97
CA ASN A 734 16.48 -25.14 -34.83
C ASN A 734 15.18 -25.78 -34.31
N GLY A 735 14.81 -25.56 -33.06
CA GLY A 735 13.63 -26.20 -32.47
C GLY A 735 13.81 -26.54 -31.00
N ALA A 736 15.05 -26.48 -30.51
CA ALA A 736 15.40 -26.64 -29.10
C ALA A 736 14.51 -25.75 -28.22
N ALA A 737 13.95 -26.35 -27.18
CA ALA A 737 12.98 -25.69 -26.32
C ALA A 737 13.23 -26.05 -24.86
N ILE A 738 12.94 -25.10 -23.97
CA ILE A 738 12.96 -25.34 -22.53
C ILE A 738 11.54 -25.62 -22.05
N VAL A 739 11.32 -26.80 -21.50
CA VAL A 739 9.99 -27.24 -21.04
C VAL A 739 10.13 -27.91 -19.68
N GLY A 740 9.55 -27.30 -18.65
CA GLY A 740 9.49 -27.86 -17.30
C GLY A 740 10.88 -28.07 -16.67
N GLY A 741 11.74 -27.06 -16.72
CA GLY A 741 13.09 -27.11 -16.15
C GLY A 741 14.11 -27.89 -16.97
N ARG A 742 13.80 -28.22 -18.24
CA ARG A 742 14.66 -29.06 -19.07
C ARG A 742 14.80 -28.52 -20.48
N LEU A 743 16.03 -28.54 -20.99
CA LEU A 743 16.32 -28.36 -22.41
C LEU A 743 15.97 -29.65 -23.16
N ILE A 744 15.05 -29.55 -24.12
CA ILE A 744 14.55 -30.66 -24.95
C ILE A 744 15.24 -30.62 -26.32
N LEU A 745 15.77 -31.77 -26.75
CA LEU A 745 16.58 -31.91 -27.96
C LEU A 745 16.10 -33.10 -28.79
N ASP A 746 15.82 -32.88 -30.07
CA ASP A 746 15.20 -33.88 -30.96
C ASP A 746 16.16 -34.91 -31.57
N GLY A 747 17.47 -34.69 -31.46
CA GLY A 747 18.53 -35.52 -32.04
C GLY A 747 18.67 -35.43 -33.55
N VAL A 748 18.14 -34.37 -34.17
CA VAL A 748 18.26 -34.08 -35.61
C VAL A 748 19.14 -32.87 -35.84
N ASP A 749 18.78 -31.71 -35.28
CA ASP A 749 19.53 -30.45 -35.42
C ASP A 749 19.33 -29.46 -34.26
N ASP A 750 18.64 -29.85 -33.19
CA ASP A 750 18.45 -29.04 -31.99
C ASP A 750 19.72 -28.92 -31.14
N TYR A 751 20.06 -27.69 -30.74
CA TYR A 751 21.14 -27.42 -29.79
C TYR A 751 21.01 -26.05 -29.14
N LEU A 752 21.78 -25.86 -28.08
CA LEU A 752 22.04 -24.58 -27.42
C LEU A 752 23.51 -24.20 -27.62
N ARG A 753 23.77 -22.92 -27.87
CA ARG A 753 25.12 -22.32 -27.89
C ARG A 753 25.17 -21.07 -27.02
N THR A 754 26.21 -20.94 -26.23
CA THR A 754 26.40 -19.78 -25.34
C THR A 754 27.08 -18.61 -26.02
N SER A 755 26.99 -17.43 -25.42
CA SER A 755 28.02 -16.40 -25.61
C SER A 755 29.41 -16.92 -25.20
N PRO A 756 30.52 -16.31 -25.68
CA PRO A 756 31.84 -16.70 -25.26
C PRO A 756 32.01 -16.57 -23.74
N ILE A 757 32.65 -17.57 -23.13
CA ILE A 757 32.94 -17.60 -21.70
C ILE A 757 33.88 -16.45 -21.30
N ASP A 758 33.79 -15.98 -20.09
CA ASP A 758 34.53 -14.82 -19.56
C ASP A 758 35.83 -15.20 -18.83
N ALA A 759 36.01 -16.48 -18.52
CA ALA A 759 37.19 -17.01 -17.84
C ALA A 759 38.03 -17.93 -18.72
N THR A 760 39.34 -17.97 -18.46
CA THR A 760 40.25 -18.95 -19.09
C THR A 760 40.14 -20.26 -18.34
N ILE A 761 39.74 -21.34 -19.03
CA ILE A 761 39.49 -22.64 -18.41
C ILE A 761 40.64 -23.60 -18.71
N GLY A 762 41.35 -24.05 -17.67
CA GLY A 762 42.42 -25.04 -17.74
C GLY A 762 41.97 -26.39 -17.19
N ALA A 763 42.50 -26.77 -16.03
CA ALA A 763 41.92 -27.85 -15.24
C ALA A 763 40.45 -27.56 -14.94
N ARG A 764 39.61 -28.58 -14.96
CA ARG A 764 38.16 -28.38 -14.92
C ARG A 764 37.37 -29.64 -14.69
N THR A 765 36.09 -29.50 -14.39
CA THR A 765 35.13 -30.60 -14.44
C THR A 765 33.89 -30.19 -15.20
N LEU A 766 33.53 -30.95 -16.23
CA LEU A 766 32.25 -30.82 -16.94
C LEU A 766 31.23 -31.72 -16.26
N VAL A 767 30.07 -31.21 -15.88
CA VAL A 767 29.00 -31.98 -15.23
C VAL A 767 27.67 -31.76 -15.95
N ALA A 768 26.90 -32.82 -16.15
CA ALA A 768 25.54 -32.71 -16.67
C ALA A 768 24.59 -33.77 -16.09
N TRP A 769 23.36 -33.35 -15.78
CA TRP A 769 22.22 -34.24 -15.54
C TRP A 769 21.42 -34.38 -16.84
N VAL A 770 21.46 -35.57 -17.41
CA VAL A 770 20.91 -35.85 -18.75
C VAL A 770 20.03 -37.08 -18.73
N ALA A 771 18.94 -37.04 -19.50
CA ALA A 771 18.11 -38.18 -19.85
C ALA A 771 18.18 -38.41 -21.36
N VAL A 772 18.45 -39.64 -21.79
CA VAL A 772 18.53 -40.01 -23.20
C VAL A 772 17.22 -40.64 -23.68
N ASP A 773 16.70 -40.19 -24.83
CA ASP A 773 15.44 -40.70 -25.37
C ASP A 773 15.61 -42.05 -26.09
N ASN A 774 16.79 -42.27 -26.67
CA ASN A 774 17.07 -43.45 -27.48
C ASN A 774 18.49 -44.00 -27.21
N LEU A 775 18.59 -45.20 -26.63
CA LEU A 775 19.87 -45.86 -26.36
C LEU A 775 20.61 -46.34 -27.62
N ALA A 776 19.91 -46.42 -28.75
CA ALA A 776 20.51 -46.79 -30.04
C ALA A 776 21.00 -45.56 -30.84
N GLN A 777 20.80 -44.34 -30.33
CA GLN A 777 21.31 -43.13 -30.96
C GLN A 777 22.83 -43.14 -31.02
N ARG A 778 23.38 -42.34 -31.93
CA ARG A 778 24.81 -42.09 -32.03
C ARG A 778 25.04 -40.59 -31.92
N GLY A 779 25.62 -40.16 -30.81
CA GLY A 779 26.66 -39.13 -30.80
C GLY A 779 26.29 -37.68 -30.53
N GLY A 780 25.25 -37.33 -29.79
CA GLY A 780 25.10 -35.93 -29.35
C GLY A 780 26.14 -35.50 -28.31
N GLY A 781 26.61 -34.25 -28.37
CA GLY A 781 27.32 -33.61 -27.26
C GLY A 781 26.33 -33.22 -26.18
N VAL A 782 26.45 -33.79 -24.98
CA VAL A 782 25.63 -33.40 -23.82
C VAL A 782 26.10 -32.06 -23.27
N LEU A 783 27.40 -31.89 -23.16
CA LEU A 783 28.03 -30.64 -22.74
C LEU A 783 29.41 -30.59 -23.38
N THR A 784 29.62 -29.57 -24.20
CA THR A 784 30.85 -29.35 -24.96
C THR A 784 31.42 -27.98 -24.59
N LEU A 785 32.71 -27.94 -24.31
CA LEU A 785 33.51 -26.72 -24.24
C LEU A 785 34.37 -26.63 -25.51
N GLU A 786 34.22 -25.57 -26.29
CA GLU A 786 34.80 -25.42 -27.62
C GLU A 786 35.58 -24.10 -27.75
N ASP A 787 36.70 -24.11 -28.48
CA ASP A 787 37.29 -22.91 -29.09
C ASP A 787 36.95 -22.96 -30.58
N PRO A 788 35.98 -22.16 -31.05
CA PRO A 788 35.45 -22.26 -32.40
C PRO A 788 36.34 -21.54 -33.42
N THR A 789 37.56 -21.12 -33.06
CA THR A 789 38.38 -20.34 -33.99
C THR A 789 38.98 -21.23 -35.09
N PRO A 790 39.00 -20.81 -36.37
CA PRO A 790 39.52 -21.64 -37.46
C PRO A 790 41.00 -22.04 -37.31
N ALA A 791 41.75 -21.31 -36.49
CA ALA A 791 43.17 -21.56 -36.23
C ALA A 791 43.40 -22.60 -35.14
N ASN A 792 42.40 -22.85 -34.30
CA ASN A 792 42.54 -23.56 -33.03
C ASN A 792 41.25 -24.32 -32.71
N ASP A 793 40.63 -24.90 -33.73
CA ASP A 793 39.34 -25.58 -33.70
C ASP A 793 39.41 -26.85 -32.84
N ILE A 794 39.15 -26.70 -31.54
CA ILE A 794 39.33 -27.72 -30.51
C ILE A 794 38.13 -27.78 -29.58
N PHE A 795 37.82 -28.96 -29.04
CA PHE A 795 36.72 -29.13 -28.10
C PHE A 795 36.96 -30.27 -27.12
N ASP A 796 36.30 -30.21 -25.98
CA ASP A 796 36.23 -31.29 -25.01
C ASP A 796 34.77 -31.47 -24.57
N ALA A 797 34.26 -32.70 -24.65
CA ALA A 797 32.83 -32.96 -24.53
C ALA A 797 32.48 -34.23 -23.77
N ILE A 798 31.31 -34.20 -23.13
CA ILE A 798 30.57 -35.40 -22.71
C ILE A 798 29.73 -35.86 -23.90
N VAL A 799 30.01 -37.04 -24.47
CA VAL A 799 29.27 -37.56 -25.65
C VAL A 799 28.71 -38.96 -25.40
N TYR A 800 27.62 -39.30 -26.10
CA TYR A 800 26.94 -40.59 -25.98
C TYR A 800 26.98 -41.41 -27.28
N GLY A 801 27.44 -42.66 -27.23
CA GLY A 801 27.26 -43.62 -28.33
C GLY A 801 28.14 -43.43 -29.57
N GLU A 802 29.04 -42.43 -29.58
CA GLU A 802 29.93 -42.11 -30.71
C GLU A 802 31.15 -43.04 -30.79
N GLY A 803 31.94 -43.15 -29.71
CA GLY A 803 33.12 -44.00 -29.67
C GLY A 803 32.79 -45.49 -29.55
N PHE A 804 31.79 -45.82 -28.72
CA PHE A 804 31.27 -47.18 -28.54
C PHE A 804 29.76 -47.14 -28.41
N ALA A 805 29.06 -48.01 -29.14
CA ALA A 805 27.61 -48.02 -29.16
C ALA A 805 27.03 -48.24 -27.74
N GLY A 806 26.16 -47.33 -27.31
CA GLY A 806 25.50 -47.38 -26.02
C GLY A 806 26.37 -46.96 -24.82
N GLU A 807 27.60 -46.48 -25.01
CA GLU A 807 28.48 -46.04 -23.91
C GLU A 807 28.67 -44.52 -23.89
N TRP A 808 28.86 -43.95 -22.69
CA TRP A 808 29.40 -42.60 -22.52
C TRP A 808 30.88 -42.54 -22.91
N PHE A 809 31.28 -41.42 -23.51
CA PHE A 809 32.61 -41.27 -24.10
C PHE A 809 33.14 -39.84 -23.94
N VAL A 810 34.46 -39.71 -23.79
CA VAL A 810 35.16 -38.41 -23.72
C VAL A 810 35.41 -37.94 -25.14
N GLY A 811 34.63 -36.97 -25.61
CA GLY A 811 34.75 -36.37 -26.94
C GLY A 811 35.90 -35.36 -26.98
N SER A 812 36.67 -35.37 -28.06
CA SER A 812 37.71 -34.37 -28.31
C SER A 812 38.03 -34.25 -29.80
N ASP A 813 38.65 -33.14 -30.19
CA ASP A 813 39.13 -32.91 -31.55
C ASP A 813 40.01 -34.07 -32.03
N PHE A 814 39.64 -34.66 -33.17
CA PHE A 814 40.30 -35.83 -33.78
C PHE A 814 40.54 -37.02 -32.82
N GLY A 815 39.83 -37.10 -31.70
CA GLY A 815 40.04 -38.10 -30.65
C GLY A 815 41.36 -37.96 -29.87
N GLN A 816 42.01 -36.80 -29.90
CA GLN A 816 43.34 -36.57 -29.28
C GLN A 816 43.33 -36.75 -27.76
N ARG A 817 42.23 -36.41 -27.09
CA ARG A 817 42.04 -36.53 -25.63
C ARG A 817 40.99 -37.58 -25.25
N SER A 818 40.63 -38.42 -26.20
CA SER A 818 39.64 -39.48 -26.02
C SER A 818 40.27 -40.81 -25.58
N ASN A 819 39.49 -41.66 -24.92
CA ASN A 819 39.92 -43.01 -24.57
C ASN A 819 39.66 -43.98 -25.75
N SER A 820 40.64 -44.82 -26.10
CA SER A 820 40.53 -45.80 -27.19
C SER A 820 39.93 -47.16 -26.78
N ALA A 821 39.56 -47.35 -25.51
CA ALA A 821 39.01 -48.61 -25.00
C ALA A 821 37.55 -48.50 -24.50
N PRO A 822 36.69 -49.50 -24.78
CA PRO A 822 35.33 -49.57 -24.25
C PRO A 822 35.33 -49.88 -22.75
N VAL A 823 34.28 -49.44 -22.03
CA VAL A 823 34.00 -49.87 -20.65
C VAL A 823 33.40 -51.27 -20.63
N GLY A 824 32.61 -51.61 -21.67
CA GLY A 824 31.84 -52.85 -21.73
C GLY A 824 30.54 -52.80 -20.93
N VAL A 825 30.10 -51.59 -20.52
CA VAL A 825 28.84 -51.36 -19.80
C VAL A 825 28.03 -50.35 -20.59
N ALA A 826 26.98 -50.82 -21.28
CA ALA A 826 26.05 -49.95 -21.99
C ALA A 826 25.13 -49.22 -21.01
N GLU A 827 24.74 -48.00 -21.35
CA GLU A 827 23.72 -47.24 -20.64
C GLU A 827 22.36 -47.94 -20.71
N THR A 828 21.60 -47.83 -19.62
CA THR A 828 20.29 -48.45 -19.44
C THR A 828 19.20 -47.44 -19.07
N ALA A 829 19.59 -46.26 -18.55
CA ALA A 829 18.67 -45.18 -18.23
C ALA A 829 18.14 -44.53 -19.51
N THR A 830 16.82 -44.33 -19.56
CA THR A 830 16.12 -43.59 -20.61
C THR A 830 15.15 -42.60 -19.98
N THR A 831 14.72 -41.61 -20.75
CA THR A 831 13.74 -40.60 -20.34
C THR A 831 12.50 -41.22 -19.67
N PRO A 832 12.06 -40.72 -18.50
CA PRO A 832 12.48 -39.47 -17.85
C PRO A 832 13.64 -39.61 -16.84
N THR A 833 14.32 -40.77 -16.78
CA THR A 833 15.37 -41.05 -15.79
C THR A 833 16.63 -40.26 -16.11
N LEU A 834 17.04 -39.40 -15.18
CA LEU A 834 18.30 -38.66 -15.26
C LEU A 834 19.47 -39.52 -14.82
N VAL A 835 20.61 -39.30 -15.46
CA VAL A 835 21.92 -39.74 -15.00
C VAL A 835 22.83 -38.52 -14.88
N MET A 836 23.68 -38.52 -13.86
CA MET A 836 24.69 -37.50 -13.64
C MET A 836 26.02 -37.97 -14.22
N LEU A 837 26.55 -37.22 -15.18
CA LEU A 837 27.87 -37.45 -15.76
C LEU A 837 28.80 -36.34 -15.32
N ALA A 838 30.03 -36.71 -14.95
CA ALA A 838 31.06 -35.73 -14.62
C ALA A 838 32.42 -36.15 -15.19
N TYR A 839 33.06 -35.31 -16.00
CA TYR A 839 34.38 -35.54 -16.58
C TYR A 839 35.37 -34.53 -16.02
N ALA A 840 36.29 -35.00 -15.18
CA ALA A 840 37.27 -34.20 -14.46
C ALA A 840 38.65 -34.26 -15.14
N TYR A 841 39.17 -33.10 -15.54
CA TYR A 841 40.42 -32.88 -16.25
C TYR A 841 41.46 -32.28 -15.28
N GLN A 842 42.42 -33.07 -14.85
CA GLN A 842 43.46 -32.68 -13.87
C GLN A 842 44.60 -31.89 -14.53
N PRO A 843 45.26 -30.95 -13.83
CA PRO A 843 46.33 -30.11 -14.39
C PRO A 843 47.47 -30.85 -15.11
N ASP A 844 47.72 -32.11 -14.78
CA ASP A 844 48.73 -32.96 -15.42
C ASP A 844 48.27 -33.60 -16.75
N GLY A 845 47.03 -33.34 -17.16
CA GLY A 845 46.37 -33.89 -18.33
C GLY A 845 45.58 -35.18 -18.08
N THR A 846 45.53 -35.68 -16.84
CA THR A 846 44.76 -36.88 -16.49
C THR A 846 43.26 -36.60 -16.50
N ILE A 847 42.47 -37.46 -17.15
CA ILE A 847 41.01 -37.37 -17.22
C ILE A 847 40.39 -38.52 -16.42
N THR A 848 39.45 -38.20 -15.52
CA THR A 848 38.62 -39.17 -14.79
C THR A 848 37.16 -38.93 -15.12
N THR A 849 36.40 -40.01 -15.33
CA THR A 849 34.98 -39.93 -15.70
C THR A 849 34.12 -40.60 -14.65
N TYR A 850 32.95 -40.02 -14.38
CA TYR A 850 32.02 -40.50 -13.37
C TYR A 850 30.62 -40.62 -13.95
N ARG A 851 29.87 -41.58 -13.41
CA ARG A 851 28.43 -41.77 -13.64
C ARG A 851 27.78 -41.99 -12.27
N ASP A 852 26.80 -41.15 -11.92
CA ASP A 852 26.06 -41.19 -10.65
C ASP A 852 26.97 -41.38 -9.42
N GLY A 853 28.08 -40.65 -9.36
CA GLY A 853 28.92 -40.65 -8.15
C GLY A 853 29.94 -41.79 -8.11
N VAL A 854 30.05 -42.57 -9.18
CA VAL A 854 30.95 -43.71 -9.30
C VAL A 854 31.87 -43.52 -10.51
N VAL A 855 33.15 -43.90 -10.36
CA VAL A 855 34.11 -43.89 -11.46
C VAL A 855 33.60 -44.78 -12.59
N TYR A 856 33.37 -44.19 -13.76
CA TYR A 856 32.81 -44.86 -14.93
C TYR A 856 33.89 -45.51 -15.80
N LYS A 857 34.96 -44.76 -16.13
CA LYS A 857 36.21 -45.29 -16.72
C LYS A 857 37.38 -45.02 -15.78
N ALA A 858 38.33 -45.96 -15.75
CA ALA A 858 39.62 -45.74 -15.10
C ALA A 858 40.29 -44.48 -15.66
N ALA A 859 40.94 -43.71 -14.79
CA ALA A 859 41.63 -42.48 -15.17
C ALA A 859 42.71 -42.75 -16.23
N PHE A 860 42.83 -41.86 -17.21
CA PHE A 860 43.80 -41.97 -18.30
C PHE A 860 44.40 -40.61 -18.63
N ALA A 861 45.66 -40.58 -19.08
CA ALA A 861 46.39 -39.35 -19.38
C ALA A 861 46.76 -39.33 -20.89
N PRO A 862 45.92 -38.71 -21.75
CA PRO A 862 46.13 -38.70 -23.19
C PRO A 862 47.25 -37.75 -23.65
N GLY A 863 47.61 -36.74 -22.86
CA GLY A 863 48.57 -35.71 -23.24
C GLY A 863 48.58 -34.54 -22.25
N PRO A 864 49.23 -33.41 -22.58
CA PRO A 864 49.19 -32.21 -21.75
C PRO A 864 47.78 -31.63 -21.65
N MET A 865 47.54 -30.84 -20.60
CA MET A 865 46.27 -30.12 -20.39
C MET A 865 45.94 -29.20 -21.57
N GLN A 866 44.69 -29.28 -22.04
CA GLN A 866 44.13 -28.33 -22.99
C GLN A 866 43.46 -27.16 -22.26
N THR A 867 43.76 -25.94 -22.69
CA THR A 867 43.21 -24.70 -22.12
C THR A 867 42.29 -24.02 -23.13
N TYR A 868 41.23 -23.39 -22.63
CA TYR A 868 40.22 -22.64 -23.38
C TYR A 868 40.27 -21.17 -22.96
N GLY A 869 40.35 -20.26 -23.92
CA GLY A 869 40.58 -18.83 -23.66
C GLY A 869 39.30 -18.05 -23.34
N ALA A 870 39.38 -17.14 -22.37
CA ALA A 870 38.35 -16.14 -22.10
C ALA A 870 38.05 -15.28 -23.34
N GLY A 871 36.77 -15.01 -23.59
CA GLY A 871 36.26 -14.23 -24.71
C GLY A 871 36.38 -14.92 -26.08
N VAL A 872 36.81 -16.19 -26.10
CA VAL A 872 37.01 -16.96 -27.33
C VAL A 872 36.20 -18.25 -27.29
N ALA A 873 36.36 -19.03 -26.24
CA ALA A 873 35.69 -20.31 -26.10
C ALA A 873 34.20 -20.12 -25.79
N ASP A 874 33.37 -21.06 -26.25
CA ASP A 874 31.94 -21.11 -25.95
C ASP A 874 31.52 -22.54 -25.56
N VAL A 875 30.26 -22.66 -25.16
CA VAL A 875 29.67 -23.92 -24.71
C VAL A 875 28.53 -24.33 -25.62
N LEU A 876 28.49 -25.61 -25.96
CA LEU A 876 27.42 -26.23 -26.74
C LEU A 876 26.73 -27.33 -25.91
N ILE A 877 25.40 -27.40 -26.01
CA ILE A 877 24.58 -28.46 -25.43
C ILE A 877 23.66 -29.00 -26.52
N GLY A 878 23.73 -30.30 -26.79
CA GLY A 878 22.94 -31.01 -27.81
C GLY A 878 23.72 -31.36 -29.08
N VAL A 879 24.86 -30.72 -29.32
CA VAL A 879 25.75 -31.01 -30.45
C VAL A 879 27.18 -31.19 -29.96
N ARG A 880 27.94 -32.07 -30.62
CA ARG A 880 29.31 -32.42 -30.21
C ARG A 880 30.29 -31.27 -30.35
N HIS A 881 30.24 -30.57 -31.47
CA HIS A 881 31.17 -29.52 -31.91
C HIS A 881 30.58 -28.91 -33.18
N ASP A 882 30.76 -27.61 -33.41
CA ASP A 882 30.23 -26.91 -34.59
C ASP A 882 31.27 -26.84 -35.73
N ASP A 883 31.51 -27.97 -36.39
CA ASP A 883 32.37 -28.08 -37.60
C ASP A 883 31.82 -27.23 -38.80
N ALA A 884 30.58 -26.74 -38.73
CA ALA A 884 29.80 -26.31 -39.89
C ALA A 884 29.69 -24.79 -40.13
N ILE A 885 29.99 -23.92 -39.15
CA ILE A 885 29.82 -22.46 -39.33
C ILE A 885 30.97 -21.77 -40.07
N LEU A 886 32.15 -22.38 -40.20
CA LEU A 886 33.32 -21.68 -40.75
C LEU A 886 33.69 -21.94 -42.23
N SER A 887 33.01 -22.84 -42.97
CA SER A 887 33.39 -23.06 -44.38
C SER A 887 32.28 -23.04 -45.44
N THR A 888 31.00 -23.27 -45.12
CA THR A 888 29.96 -23.26 -46.17
C THR A 888 28.57 -22.71 -45.78
N GLY A 889 28.35 -22.29 -44.53
CA GLY A 889 27.08 -21.64 -44.13
C GLY A 889 25.85 -22.54 -44.28
N THR A 890 26.03 -23.85 -44.31
CA THR A 890 24.94 -24.84 -44.28
C THR A 890 25.41 -26.00 -43.40
N PRO A 891 24.68 -26.38 -42.34
CA PRO A 891 24.97 -27.59 -41.57
C PRO A 891 24.99 -28.79 -42.51
N THR A 892 26.15 -29.40 -42.73
CA THR A 892 26.18 -30.71 -43.38
C THR A 892 25.64 -31.68 -42.35
N GLY A 893 24.39 -32.15 -42.50
CA GLY A 893 23.67 -33.03 -41.55
C GLY A 893 24.33 -34.39 -41.30
N THR A 894 25.56 -34.36 -40.79
CA THR A 894 26.48 -35.46 -40.49
C THR A 894 27.04 -35.36 -39.08
N ASP A 895 26.97 -34.19 -38.42
CA ASP A 895 27.29 -34.09 -37.00
C ASP A 895 26.17 -34.73 -36.17
N PRO A 896 26.52 -35.62 -35.24
CA PRO A 896 25.51 -36.29 -34.45
C PRO A 896 24.94 -35.36 -33.35
N TYR A 897 23.61 -35.29 -33.28
CA TYR A 897 22.85 -34.49 -32.30
C TYR A 897 22.26 -35.39 -31.20
N LEU A 898 22.04 -34.81 -30.03
CA LEU A 898 21.49 -35.53 -28.87
C LEU A 898 19.97 -35.62 -28.97
N ALA A 899 19.43 -36.84 -28.99
CA ALA A 899 18.02 -37.08 -28.71
C ALA A 899 17.85 -37.29 -27.19
N GLY A 900 17.34 -36.29 -26.48
CA GLY A 900 17.21 -36.34 -25.03
C GLY A 900 16.87 -35.01 -24.37
N GLN A 901 17.09 -34.97 -23.05
CA GLN A 901 16.78 -33.83 -22.19
C GLN A 901 17.95 -33.55 -21.26
N VAL A 902 18.31 -32.27 -21.09
CA VAL A 902 19.30 -31.83 -20.11
C VAL A 902 18.58 -30.99 -19.06
N GLU A 903 18.68 -31.38 -17.79
CA GLU A 903 18.07 -30.66 -16.67
C GLU A 903 19.06 -29.68 -16.04
N ASP A 904 20.34 -30.03 -15.95
CA ASP A 904 21.34 -29.13 -15.37
C ASP A 904 22.72 -29.43 -15.97
N ALA A 905 23.46 -28.38 -16.32
CA ALA A 905 24.82 -28.47 -16.87
C ALA A 905 25.75 -27.48 -16.14
N ARG A 906 26.94 -27.92 -15.75
CA ARG A 906 27.90 -27.15 -14.93
C ARG A 906 29.33 -27.30 -15.41
N ILE A 907 30.13 -26.26 -15.20
CA ILE A 907 31.58 -26.27 -15.39
C ILE A 907 32.27 -25.80 -14.11
N TYR A 908 33.24 -26.58 -13.63
CA TYR A 908 34.07 -26.25 -12.48
C TYR A 908 35.54 -25.99 -12.91
N ASP A 909 36.28 -25.17 -12.16
CA ASP A 909 37.65 -24.66 -12.44
C ASP A 909 38.78 -25.61 -12.06
N HIS A 910 38.43 -26.79 -11.58
CA HIS A 910 39.37 -27.85 -11.26
C HIS A 910 38.75 -29.22 -11.44
N ALA A 911 39.61 -30.24 -11.38
CA ALA A 911 39.18 -31.63 -11.36
C ALA A 911 38.59 -31.99 -10.00
N LEU A 912 37.27 -32.14 -9.93
CA LEU A 912 36.56 -32.54 -8.73
C LEU A 912 36.99 -33.94 -8.29
N SER A 913 37.15 -34.11 -6.98
CA SER A 913 37.40 -35.38 -6.35
C SER A 913 36.14 -36.26 -6.36
N LEU A 914 36.33 -37.57 -6.15
CA LEU A 914 35.21 -38.52 -6.04
C LEU A 914 34.22 -38.12 -4.92
N ALA A 915 34.71 -37.57 -3.81
CA ALA A 915 33.86 -37.15 -2.69
C ALA A 915 32.97 -35.96 -3.07
N GLU A 916 33.52 -34.99 -3.80
CA GLU A 916 32.77 -33.83 -4.31
C GLU A 916 31.73 -34.26 -5.35
N ILE A 917 32.11 -35.16 -6.26
CA ILE A 917 31.17 -35.74 -7.23
C ILE A 917 30.04 -36.51 -6.54
N GLN A 918 30.31 -37.24 -5.46
CA GLN A 918 29.28 -37.93 -4.67
C GLN A 918 28.37 -36.97 -3.91
N ALA A 919 28.91 -35.85 -3.44
CA ALA A 919 28.13 -34.78 -2.83
C ALA A 919 27.16 -34.16 -3.84
N LEU A 920 27.62 -33.88 -5.06
CA LEU A 920 26.76 -33.38 -6.15
C LEU A 920 25.60 -34.32 -6.48
N VAL A 921 25.86 -35.62 -6.55
CA VAL A 921 24.81 -36.62 -6.79
C VAL A 921 23.78 -36.64 -5.65
N SER A 922 24.24 -36.46 -4.42
CA SER A 922 23.35 -36.42 -3.25
C SER A 922 22.50 -35.14 -3.22
N ALA A 923 23.06 -34.02 -3.69
CA ALA A 923 22.38 -32.74 -3.82
C ALA A 923 21.36 -32.72 -4.96
N GLY A 924 21.62 -33.47 -6.04
CA GLY A 924 20.77 -33.53 -7.22
C GLY A 924 20.91 -32.32 -8.15
N PRO A 925 20.20 -32.30 -9.28
CA PRO A 925 20.31 -31.25 -10.29
C PRO A 925 19.99 -29.85 -9.77
N ASN A 926 19.10 -29.76 -8.76
CA ASN A 926 18.70 -28.49 -8.15
C ASN A 926 19.51 -28.08 -6.91
N GLY A 927 20.41 -28.94 -6.42
CA GLY A 927 21.27 -28.64 -5.27
C GLY A 927 22.63 -28.08 -5.68
N LEU A 928 23.15 -27.10 -4.92
CA LEU A 928 24.52 -26.61 -5.00
C LEU A 928 25.45 -27.37 -4.05
#